data_AF-A0A6A7AAZ4-F1
#
_entry.id   AF-A0A6A7AAZ4-F1
#
_cell.length_a   1.000
_cell.length_b   1.000
_cell.length_c   1.000
_cell.angle_alpha   90.00
_cell.angle_beta   90.00
_cell.angle_gamma   90.00
#
_symmetry.space_group_name_H-M   'P 1'
#
loop_
_entity.id
_entity.type
_entity.pdbx_description
1 polymer ?
#
loop_
_entity_poly.entity_id
_entity_poly.type
_entity_poly.pdbx_seq_one_letter_code
_entity_poly.pdbx_strand_id
1 'polypeptide(L)'
;MTTIQGTPLPAAVAILTIRNTFAVFGAWLVFKFLQALYNVSPFHPLSHIPGPKLAAATYLPEFYHDVIRFGCYSKEIRKMHEKYGPIVRINPNEVHCNDISFADEIYAVGGRKRDKPLHQINGSALGQAGFGTVSHDLHRLRRIPVAKFFSRAMILRLEPEIHVLVQKLCSKLLSQSGDGISFDVAMAYSCFTTDAISSYSFGTSFGLLDQTGWEPNFRAPTASVLRPVFVFRFFPWAKASVGLGKYLVDYMPADVALMVKTLQVDMPSRVRQAQADLDNGIVYERPTIFGELLKSDLEVLEKEPQRLADEAAAVIGAGTETGSWALSVITYHLLTKPQLLEKLTKELETVVEDPTNLPAWAVLETLPYLGAVIQEGLRLSYGVSSRTARIPTEENLLYRGERNKKSVEYVIPRGYAVGMSSIITHHDERAFPDSYAFIPERWLDENNERRKDVERSMLAFSKGSRGCLGMNLALCELHLCLAGLVLRVLPHMRLRDTTEEDVTYDYDMFIPMTKHNRGVRPTLALPNLITELYISPPLFSPESLSRDILKLCMSSILQVPSNPDLGLTHYSTLRVKPPAVDPTVRTSPTDGLPLAIVALSTIFLSLSVITVALRTYIRLKKGTFGIDDGFMIVGCVMYTVATALAIHGAFVGLGRLDVDLNPWQQSEAMKYYIIWILHYVLALATVKSSICITIMRIASTRINLRIAVYVLLAITWASFFITFIGTLLYCRPVRTIWTPQLILSGEGTCAPLATFVIIGHTATVSTIVTDLALVVLPAIMLWNTQMKRQAKLQAFGLLSFASVASIITMVRIPYVNKFEGMVDLPFWVAHTLLCSNIETGIGCIASSVPSLRHYFRRTGNESGSSGPSGGRPSALGIQTISQQRVRDIKRVDEWEVLQDGASDQELAPSVQHSVYEVDIEMKYREQPR
;
A
#
# COMPACT_ATOMS: atom_id res chain seq x y z
N MET A 1 -17.83 66.34 -2.45
CA MET A 1 -16.67 66.82 -3.22
C MET A 1 -15.42 66.48 -2.41
N THR A 2 -14.33 65.96 -2.97
CA THR A 2 -13.97 65.72 -4.39
C THR A 2 -13.48 64.29 -4.62
N THR A 3 -13.48 63.87 -5.88
CA THR A 3 -13.00 62.55 -6.33
C THR A 3 -11.48 62.43 -6.31
N ILE A 4 -10.96 61.26 -5.94
CA ILE A 4 -9.65 60.76 -6.39
C ILE A 4 -9.93 59.51 -7.22
N GLN A 5 -9.39 59.46 -8.44
CA GLN A 5 -9.66 58.37 -9.38
C GLN A 5 -8.90 57.10 -8.99
N GLY A 6 -9.58 55.95 -9.04
CA GLY A 6 -8.93 54.67 -8.80
C GLY A 6 -8.13 54.21 -10.02
N THR A 7 -6.84 53.95 -9.83
CA THR A 7 -6.08 53.10 -10.75
C THR A 7 -6.47 51.63 -10.54
N PRO A 8 -6.77 50.87 -11.61
CA PRO A 8 -7.15 49.47 -11.45
C PRO A 8 -5.94 48.62 -11.04
N LEU A 9 -6.13 47.74 -10.04
CA LEU A 9 -5.19 46.68 -9.72
C LEU A 9 -4.95 45.80 -10.96
N PRO A 10 -3.71 45.35 -11.24
CA PRO A 10 -3.42 44.51 -12.40
C PRO A 10 -4.22 43.21 -12.34
N ALA A 11 -4.87 42.87 -13.46
CA ALA A 11 -5.97 41.89 -13.50
C ALA A 11 -5.63 40.48 -12.97
N ALA A 12 -4.35 40.11 -12.93
CA ALA A 12 -3.88 38.84 -12.37
C ALA A 12 -4.27 38.62 -10.89
N VAL A 13 -4.39 39.69 -10.09
CA VAL A 13 -4.71 39.58 -8.65
C VAL A 13 -6.18 39.18 -8.43
N ALA A 14 -7.06 39.45 -9.39
CA ALA A 14 -8.50 39.16 -9.28
C ALA A 14 -8.86 37.67 -9.44
N ILE A 15 -7.89 36.80 -9.72
CA ILE A 15 -8.13 35.44 -10.23
C ILE A 15 -8.43 34.40 -9.13
N LEU A 16 -8.07 34.61 -7.85
CA LEU A 16 -8.27 33.61 -6.78
C LEU A 16 -8.96 34.15 -5.51
N THR A 17 -10.21 34.60 -5.67
CA THR A 17 -11.17 34.75 -4.54
C THR A 17 -11.82 33.40 -4.20
N ILE A 18 -12.55 33.30 -3.06
CA ILE A 18 -13.36 32.10 -2.72
C ILE A 18 -14.30 31.70 -3.86
N ARG A 19 -14.99 32.68 -4.46
CA ARG A 19 -15.82 32.52 -5.68
C ARG A 19 -15.05 31.81 -6.78
N ASN A 20 -13.78 32.15 -6.97
CA ASN A 20 -12.97 31.62 -8.05
C ASN A 20 -12.33 30.26 -7.69
N THR A 21 -12.09 29.95 -6.41
CA THR A 21 -11.75 28.56 -5.99
C THR A 21 -12.94 27.64 -6.24
N PHE A 22 -14.16 28.08 -5.90
CA PHE A 22 -15.39 27.38 -6.31
C PHE A 22 -15.59 27.38 -7.83
N ALA A 23 -15.14 28.39 -8.56
CA ALA A 23 -15.17 28.38 -10.03
C ALA A 23 -14.11 27.46 -10.65
N VAL A 24 -12.95 27.23 -10.01
CA VAL A 24 -11.93 26.28 -10.47
C VAL A 24 -12.33 24.84 -10.15
N PHE A 25 -12.86 24.58 -8.94
CA PHE A 25 -13.45 23.28 -8.62
C PHE A 25 -14.72 23.02 -9.46
N GLY A 26 -15.54 24.04 -9.67
CA GLY A 26 -16.69 24.02 -10.57
C GLY A 26 -16.29 23.80 -12.03
N ALA A 27 -15.24 24.47 -12.52
CA ALA A 27 -14.70 24.25 -13.86
C ALA A 27 -14.06 22.86 -14.00
N TRP A 28 -13.48 22.30 -12.94
CA TRP A 28 -13.00 20.92 -12.93
C TRP A 28 -14.15 19.91 -12.94
N LEU A 29 -15.22 20.14 -12.17
CA LEU A 29 -16.46 19.35 -12.22
C LEU A 29 -17.13 19.45 -13.59
N VAL A 30 -17.24 20.65 -14.16
CA VAL A 30 -17.77 20.90 -15.51
C VAL A 30 -16.87 20.24 -16.56
N PHE A 31 -15.54 20.32 -16.44
CA PHE A 31 -14.61 19.61 -17.32
C PHE A 31 -14.80 18.09 -17.23
N LYS A 32 -14.99 17.53 -16.02
CA LYS A 32 -15.26 16.11 -15.83
C LYS A 32 -16.63 15.68 -16.34
N PHE A 33 -17.63 16.56 -16.23
CA PHE A 33 -18.96 16.36 -16.80
C PHE A 33 -18.94 16.43 -18.33
N LEU A 34 -18.26 17.41 -18.92
CA LEU A 34 -18.04 17.52 -20.36
C LEU A 34 -17.20 16.35 -20.90
N GLN A 35 -16.20 15.89 -20.15
CA GLN A 35 -15.44 14.67 -20.49
C GLN A 35 -16.35 13.44 -20.46
N ALA A 36 -17.20 13.28 -19.45
CA ALA A 36 -18.17 12.20 -19.36
C ALA A 36 -19.21 12.24 -20.52
N LEU A 37 -19.69 13.43 -20.89
CA LEU A 37 -20.56 13.63 -22.05
C LEU A 37 -19.85 13.29 -23.36
N TYR A 38 -18.62 13.78 -23.57
CA TYR A 38 -17.81 13.45 -24.74
C TYR A 38 -17.62 11.94 -24.87
N ASN A 39 -17.24 11.25 -23.79
CA ASN A 39 -16.99 9.81 -23.77
C ASN A 39 -18.21 8.96 -24.19
N VAL A 40 -19.43 9.45 -23.96
CA VAL A 40 -20.70 8.80 -24.37
C VAL A 40 -21.24 9.33 -25.70
N SER A 41 -20.78 10.50 -26.16
CA SER A 41 -21.22 11.12 -27.41
C SER A 41 -20.80 10.29 -28.63
N PRO A 42 -21.50 10.43 -29.79
CA PRO A 42 -21.10 9.79 -31.05
C PRO A 42 -19.66 10.12 -31.48
N PHE A 43 -19.13 11.27 -31.06
CA PHE A 43 -17.76 11.73 -31.36
C PHE A 43 -16.66 10.94 -30.63
N HIS A 44 -16.99 10.09 -29.65
CA HIS A 44 -15.99 9.20 -29.06
C HIS A 44 -15.70 8.01 -29.99
N PRO A 45 -14.43 7.67 -30.29
CA PRO A 45 -14.07 6.54 -31.18
C PRO A 45 -14.50 5.14 -30.73
N LEU A 46 -15.08 5.00 -29.53
CA LEU A 46 -15.72 3.77 -29.01
C LEU A 46 -17.22 3.99 -28.68
N SER A 47 -17.91 4.91 -29.36
CA SER A 47 -19.33 5.23 -29.10
C SER A 47 -20.30 4.16 -29.64
N HIS A 48 -19.89 3.44 -30.68
CA HIS A 48 -20.61 2.33 -31.32
C HIS A 48 -20.46 0.99 -30.57
N ILE A 49 -19.47 0.86 -29.69
CA ILE A 49 -19.25 -0.34 -28.88
C ILE A 49 -20.29 -0.40 -27.74
N PRO A 50 -21.07 -1.48 -27.61
CA PRO A 50 -22.14 -1.55 -26.61
C PRO A 50 -21.59 -1.65 -25.18
N GLY A 51 -22.35 -1.15 -24.20
CA GLY A 51 -22.00 -1.26 -22.78
C GLY A 51 -22.85 -0.34 -21.88
N PRO A 52 -22.63 -0.35 -20.56
CA PRO A 52 -23.32 0.56 -19.65
C PRO A 52 -22.87 2.01 -19.87
N LYS A 53 -23.80 2.95 -20.07
CA LYS A 53 -23.46 4.36 -20.34
C LYS A 53 -22.60 5.01 -19.24
N LEU A 54 -22.77 4.62 -17.97
CA LEU A 54 -21.95 5.14 -16.85
C LEU A 54 -20.49 4.65 -16.91
N ALA A 55 -20.27 3.42 -17.40
CA ALA A 55 -18.94 2.84 -17.60
C ALA A 55 -18.26 3.45 -18.84
N ALA A 56 -19.00 3.62 -19.94
CA ALA A 56 -18.52 4.38 -21.08
C ALA A 56 -18.17 5.84 -20.71
N ALA A 57 -18.95 6.48 -19.84
CA ALA A 57 -18.72 7.84 -19.37
C ALA A 57 -17.51 7.99 -18.44
N THR A 58 -17.36 7.08 -17.46
CA THR A 58 -16.47 7.26 -16.31
C THR A 58 -15.91 5.94 -15.80
N TYR A 59 -14.77 6.01 -15.09
CA TYR A 59 -14.23 4.88 -14.32
C TYR A 59 -14.98 4.62 -12.99
N LEU A 60 -16.11 5.29 -12.70
CA LEU A 60 -16.81 5.14 -11.41
C LEU A 60 -17.34 3.72 -11.14
N PRO A 61 -17.86 2.96 -12.13
CA PRO A 61 -18.24 1.56 -11.90
C PRO A 61 -17.03 0.69 -11.57
N GLU A 62 -15.94 0.83 -12.33
CA GLU A 62 -14.69 0.12 -12.05
C GLU A 62 -14.17 0.45 -10.65
N PHE A 63 -14.16 1.72 -10.25
CA PHE A 63 -13.77 2.14 -8.89
C PHE A 63 -14.67 1.52 -7.80
N TYR A 64 -15.99 1.55 -7.99
CA TYR A 64 -16.92 0.95 -7.04
C TYR A 64 -16.70 -0.56 -6.89
N HIS A 65 -16.52 -1.29 -7.99
CA HIS A 65 -16.40 -2.74 -7.95
C HIS A 65 -14.99 -3.24 -7.58
N ASP A 66 -13.92 -2.61 -8.07
CA ASP A 66 -12.54 -2.99 -7.75
C ASP A 66 -12.07 -2.44 -6.38
N VAL A 67 -12.46 -1.22 -5.98
CA VAL A 67 -11.99 -0.58 -4.73
C VAL A 67 -13.00 -0.71 -3.58
N ILE A 68 -14.26 -0.32 -3.78
CA ILE A 68 -15.26 -0.27 -2.69
C ILE A 68 -15.86 -1.65 -2.38
N ARG A 69 -16.03 -2.50 -3.40
CA ARG A 69 -16.46 -3.90 -3.26
C ARG A 69 -15.31 -4.91 -3.29
N PHE A 70 -14.07 -4.44 -3.42
CA PHE A 70 -12.82 -5.19 -3.47
C PHE A 70 -12.79 -6.30 -4.54
N GLY A 71 -12.17 -6.02 -5.70
CA GLY A 71 -11.92 -7.02 -6.75
C GLY A 71 -13.16 -7.60 -7.46
N CYS A 72 -14.34 -7.02 -7.27
CA CYS A 72 -15.59 -7.60 -7.76
C CYS A 72 -15.89 -7.31 -9.24
N TYR A 73 -15.07 -6.55 -9.98
CA TYR A 73 -15.50 -6.03 -11.29
C TYR A 73 -15.60 -7.09 -12.39
N SER A 74 -14.77 -8.14 -12.35
CA SER A 74 -14.86 -9.26 -13.31
C SER A 74 -16.22 -9.99 -13.24
N LYS A 75 -16.83 -10.10 -12.05
CA LYS A 75 -18.21 -10.62 -11.88
C LYS A 75 -19.26 -9.72 -12.53
N GLU A 76 -19.05 -8.40 -12.53
CA GLU A 76 -19.96 -7.46 -13.18
C GLU A 76 -19.77 -7.49 -14.71
N ILE A 77 -18.53 -7.55 -15.19
CA ILE A 77 -18.20 -7.66 -16.63
C ILE A 77 -18.82 -8.91 -17.25
N ARG A 78 -18.89 -10.04 -16.54
CA ARG A 78 -19.63 -11.24 -16.99
C ARG A 78 -21.11 -10.93 -17.26
N LYS A 79 -21.81 -10.26 -16.33
CA LYS A 79 -23.19 -9.78 -16.52
C LYS A 79 -23.32 -8.77 -17.67
N MET A 80 -22.28 -7.98 -17.92
CA MET A 80 -22.28 -7.11 -19.09
C MET A 80 -22.21 -7.93 -20.39
N HIS A 81 -21.43 -9.01 -20.46
CA HIS A 81 -21.45 -9.90 -21.63
C HIS A 81 -22.80 -10.59 -21.82
N GLU A 82 -23.40 -11.10 -20.74
CA GLU A 82 -24.77 -11.68 -20.72
C GLU A 82 -25.81 -10.71 -21.33
N LYS A 83 -25.63 -9.39 -21.17
CA LYS A 83 -26.57 -8.34 -21.62
C LYS A 83 -26.21 -7.65 -22.95
N TYR A 84 -24.92 -7.45 -23.21
CA TYR A 84 -24.42 -6.61 -24.31
C TYR A 84 -23.73 -7.41 -25.43
N GLY A 85 -23.45 -8.70 -25.23
CA GLY A 85 -22.87 -9.60 -26.23
C GLY A 85 -21.36 -9.82 -26.07
N PRO A 86 -20.68 -10.40 -27.08
CA PRO A 86 -19.29 -10.87 -26.95
C PRO A 86 -18.25 -9.76 -26.76
N ILE A 87 -18.56 -8.52 -27.14
CA ILE A 87 -17.70 -7.35 -26.94
C ILE A 87 -18.47 -6.26 -26.18
N VAL A 88 -17.83 -5.68 -25.16
CA VAL A 88 -18.42 -4.67 -24.27
C VAL A 88 -17.41 -3.57 -23.93
N ARG A 89 -17.83 -2.30 -23.96
CA ARG A 89 -17.06 -1.19 -23.41
C ARG A 89 -17.22 -1.12 -21.88
N ILE A 90 -16.13 -1.32 -21.15
CA ILE A 90 -16.13 -1.48 -19.69
C ILE A 90 -15.58 -0.28 -18.93
N ASN A 91 -14.79 0.59 -19.55
CA ASN A 91 -14.50 1.93 -19.03
C ASN A 91 -14.37 2.91 -20.21
N PRO A 92 -14.04 4.20 -20.02
CA PRO A 92 -13.93 5.14 -21.13
C PRO A 92 -12.98 4.71 -22.25
N ASN A 93 -11.88 4.01 -21.89
CA ASN A 93 -10.77 3.70 -22.79
C ASN A 93 -10.53 2.19 -23.00
N GLU A 94 -11.32 1.31 -22.37
CA GLU A 94 -11.12 -0.14 -22.36
C GLU A 94 -12.38 -0.91 -22.78
N VAL A 95 -12.15 -1.88 -23.65
CA VAL A 95 -13.13 -2.83 -24.19
C VAL A 95 -12.78 -4.23 -23.68
N HIS A 96 -13.77 -4.97 -23.18
CA HIS A 96 -13.62 -6.38 -22.83
C HIS A 96 -14.23 -7.27 -23.92
N CYS A 97 -13.56 -8.38 -24.20
CA CYS A 97 -13.99 -9.40 -25.15
C CYS A 97 -14.17 -10.74 -24.42
N ASN A 98 -15.24 -11.46 -24.74
CA ASN A 98 -15.44 -12.85 -24.36
C ASN A 98 -15.75 -13.70 -25.60
N ASP A 99 -14.93 -13.54 -26.64
CA ASP A 99 -14.93 -14.35 -27.85
C ASP A 99 -13.52 -14.87 -28.10
N ILE A 100 -13.37 -16.19 -27.96
CA ILE A 100 -12.09 -16.90 -28.04
C ILE A 100 -11.44 -16.81 -29.42
N SER A 101 -12.26 -16.68 -30.48
CA SER A 101 -11.79 -16.54 -31.87
C SER A 101 -10.99 -15.24 -32.08
N PHE A 102 -11.24 -14.21 -31.26
CA PHE A 102 -10.59 -12.90 -31.35
C PHE A 102 -9.38 -12.75 -30.41
N ALA A 103 -9.07 -13.78 -29.60
CA ALA A 103 -7.95 -13.74 -28.67
C ALA A 103 -6.60 -13.47 -29.37
N ASP A 104 -6.34 -14.13 -30.50
CA ASP A 104 -5.05 -14.07 -31.17
C ASP A 104 -4.79 -12.69 -31.82
N GLU A 105 -5.86 -11.97 -32.19
CA GLU A 105 -5.84 -10.56 -32.61
C GLU A 105 -5.55 -9.61 -31.44
N ILE A 106 -6.22 -9.79 -30.30
CA ILE A 106 -5.98 -9.00 -29.08
C ILE A 106 -4.52 -9.13 -28.64
N TYR A 107 -4.01 -10.37 -28.56
CA TYR A 107 -2.69 -10.67 -28.01
C TYR A 107 -1.52 -10.60 -29.02
N ALA A 108 -1.81 -10.37 -30.31
CA ALA A 108 -0.83 -10.32 -31.40
C ALA A 108 0.06 -11.58 -31.50
N VAL A 109 -0.58 -12.73 -31.69
CA VAL A 109 0.14 -13.92 -32.19
C VAL A 109 0.62 -13.57 -33.61
N GLY A 110 1.95 -13.62 -33.83
CA GLY A 110 2.60 -13.13 -35.06
C GLY A 110 3.46 -11.86 -34.90
N GLY A 111 3.60 -11.29 -33.69
CA GLY A 111 4.66 -10.31 -33.39
C GLY A 111 4.31 -8.83 -33.61
N ARG A 112 3.05 -8.50 -33.90
CA ARG A 112 2.55 -7.11 -33.96
C ARG A 112 2.67 -6.42 -32.59
N LYS A 113 2.90 -5.10 -32.56
CA LYS A 113 3.14 -4.38 -31.30
C LYS A 113 1.88 -4.28 -30.43
N ARG A 114 2.08 -4.48 -29.13
CA ARG A 114 1.03 -4.44 -28.09
C ARG A 114 1.58 -3.86 -26.80
N ASP A 115 1.05 -2.71 -26.41
CA ASP A 115 1.33 -2.06 -25.12
C ASP A 115 0.40 -2.58 -24.02
N LYS A 116 0.76 -2.38 -22.75
CA LYS A 116 -0.16 -2.60 -21.61
C LYS A 116 -0.83 -1.27 -21.22
N PRO A 117 -2.13 -1.23 -20.85
CA PRO A 117 -2.76 0.02 -20.44
C PRO A 117 -2.11 0.62 -19.18
N LEU A 118 -1.74 1.89 -19.23
CA LEU A 118 -1.09 2.59 -18.10
C LEU A 118 -1.96 2.54 -16.82
N HIS A 119 -3.28 2.62 -16.95
CA HIS A 119 -4.24 2.44 -15.84
C HIS A 119 -4.06 1.08 -15.14
N GLN A 120 -3.95 -0.01 -15.90
CA GLN A 120 -3.74 -1.35 -15.34
C GLN A 120 -2.35 -1.48 -14.71
N ILE A 121 -1.30 -0.99 -15.39
CA ILE A 121 0.08 -0.97 -14.88
C ILE A 121 0.22 -0.12 -13.61
N ASN A 122 -0.57 0.95 -13.46
CA ASN A 122 -0.52 1.78 -12.27
C ASN A 122 -0.83 1.01 -10.99
N GLY A 123 -1.62 -0.07 -11.06
CA GLY A 123 -1.85 -0.96 -9.92
C GLY A 123 -0.62 -1.73 -9.44
N SER A 124 0.39 -1.95 -10.29
CA SER A 124 1.57 -2.71 -9.90
C SER A 124 2.50 -1.91 -8.99
N ALA A 125 2.85 -2.51 -7.84
CA ALA A 125 3.98 -2.10 -7.02
C ALA A 125 5.33 -2.40 -7.70
N LEU A 126 5.38 -3.44 -8.53
CA LEU A 126 6.54 -3.90 -9.30
C LEU A 126 6.66 -3.09 -10.60
N GLY A 127 6.80 -1.77 -10.45
CA GLY A 127 6.73 -0.81 -11.55
C GLY A 127 7.90 -0.91 -12.53
N GLN A 128 9.09 -1.28 -12.05
CA GLN A 128 10.28 -1.37 -12.92
C GLN A 128 10.47 -2.74 -13.55
N ALA A 129 9.81 -3.79 -13.05
CA ALA A 129 9.89 -5.15 -13.59
C ALA A 129 9.49 -5.24 -15.07
N GLY A 130 9.96 -6.26 -15.77
CA GLY A 130 9.47 -6.64 -17.10
C GLY A 130 7.95 -6.80 -17.12
N PHE A 131 7.38 -7.38 -16.04
CA PHE A 131 5.93 -7.43 -15.85
C PHE A 131 5.25 -6.05 -15.84
N GLY A 132 5.82 -5.06 -15.13
CA GLY A 132 5.29 -3.69 -15.03
C GLY A 132 5.46 -2.84 -16.28
N THR A 133 6.22 -3.31 -17.27
CA THR A 133 6.65 -2.47 -18.41
C THR A 133 5.53 -2.17 -19.41
N VAL A 134 5.21 -0.88 -19.59
CA VAL A 134 4.14 -0.38 -20.49
C VAL A 134 4.45 -0.67 -21.96
N SER A 135 5.55 -0.12 -22.49
CA SER A 135 5.92 -0.19 -23.91
C SER A 135 6.26 -1.61 -24.37
N HIS A 136 5.83 -1.98 -25.57
CA HIS A 136 6.17 -3.23 -26.23
C HIS A 136 7.68 -3.41 -26.42
N ASP A 137 8.37 -2.39 -26.92
CA ASP A 137 9.78 -2.50 -27.31
C ASP A 137 10.70 -2.59 -26.08
N LEU A 138 10.43 -1.80 -25.04
CA LEU A 138 11.14 -1.92 -23.75
C LEU A 138 10.84 -3.25 -23.04
N HIS A 139 9.59 -3.73 -23.09
CA HIS A 139 9.24 -5.07 -22.59
C HIS A 139 9.97 -6.17 -23.37
N ARG A 140 10.12 -6.02 -24.69
CA ARG A 140 10.86 -6.96 -25.55
C ARG A 140 12.34 -7.00 -25.19
N LEU A 141 12.98 -5.83 -25.02
CA LEU A 141 14.37 -5.71 -24.56
C LEU A 141 14.58 -6.45 -23.23
N ARG A 142 13.73 -6.16 -22.24
CA ARG A 142 13.78 -6.77 -20.89
C ARG A 142 13.49 -8.29 -20.91
N ARG A 143 12.56 -8.76 -21.75
CA ARG A 143 12.13 -10.16 -21.79
C ARG A 143 13.12 -11.09 -22.49
N ILE A 144 13.82 -10.64 -23.55
CA ILE A 144 14.70 -11.50 -24.36
C ILE A 144 15.77 -12.26 -23.56
N PRO A 145 16.56 -11.65 -22.64
CA PRO A 145 17.55 -12.40 -21.86
C PRO A 145 16.89 -13.41 -20.93
N VAL A 146 15.83 -13.02 -20.21
CA VAL A 146 15.12 -13.89 -19.24
C VAL A 146 14.40 -15.06 -19.92
N ALA A 147 13.85 -14.85 -21.12
CA ALA A 147 13.10 -15.89 -21.84
C ALA A 147 13.93 -17.11 -22.26
N LYS A 148 15.26 -17.00 -22.33
CA LYS A 148 16.16 -18.13 -22.59
C LYS A 148 16.08 -19.20 -21.50
N PHE A 149 15.94 -18.77 -20.24
CA PHE A 149 15.86 -19.63 -19.06
C PHE A 149 14.58 -20.46 -19.08
N PHE A 150 13.44 -19.82 -19.35
CA PHE A 150 12.15 -20.51 -19.41
C PHE A 150 11.88 -21.23 -20.75
N SER A 151 12.93 -21.54 -21.53
CA SER A 151 12.84 -22.41 -22.71
C SER A 151 12.84 -23.89 -22.30
N ARG A 152 12.13 -24.76 -23.04
CA ARG A 152 12.03 -26.19 -22.69
C ARG A 152 13.41 -26.86 -22.53
N ALA A 153 14.38 -26.53 -23.38
CA ALA A 153 15.74 -27.05 -23.30
C ALA A 153 16.51 -26.65 -22.01
N MET A 154 16.19 -25.50 -21.40
CA MET A 154 16.76 -25.09 -20.12
C MET A 154 15.98 -25.64 -18.93
N ILE A 155 14.65 -25.80 -19.01
CA ILE A 155 13.86 -26.45 -17.96
C ILE A 155 14.21 -27.94 -17.83
N LEU A 156 14.49 -28.63 -18.94
CA LEU A 156 15.02 -30.01 -18.92
C LEU A 156 16.39 -30.14 -18.20
N ARG A 157 17.16 -29.04 -18.04
CA ARG A 157 18.39 -29.03 -17.23
C ARG A 157 18.14 -28.75 -15.74
N LEU A 158 17.00 -28.15 -15.41
CA LEU A 158 16.56 -27.92 -14.03
C LEU A 158 15.78 -29.12 -13.47
N GLU A 159 15.23 -29.97 -14.36
CA GLU A 159 14.41 -31.13 -14.01
C GLU A 159 14.95 -31.99 -12.85
N PRO A 160 16.25 -32.33 -12.76
CA PRO A 160 16.77 -33.13 -11.64
C PRO A 160 16.58 -32.48 -10.25
N GLU A 161 16.66 -31.14 -10.16
CA GLU A 161 16.34 -30.42 -8.91
C GLU A 161 14.85 -30.48 -8.59
N ILE A 162 13.99 -30.40 -9.61
CA ILE A 162 12.53 -30.50 -9.44
C ILE A 162 12.15 -31.90 -8.94
N HIS A 163 12.75 -32.97 -9.48
CA HIS A 163 12.61 -34.33 -8.93
C HIS A 163 12.97 -34.40 -7.44
N VAL A 164 14.14 -33.88 -7.04
CA VAL A 164 14.55 -33.84 -5.62
C VAL A 164 13.56 -33.07 -4.75
N LEU A 165 13.04 -31.93 -5.23
CA LEU A 165 12.05 -31.14 -4.51
C LEU A 165 10.68 -31.86 -4.41
N VAL A 166 10.25 -32.59 -5.43
CA VAL A 166 9.05 -33.46 -5.37
C VAL A 166 9.25 -34.59 -4.36
N GLN A 167 10.43 -35.22 -4.34
CA GLN A 167 10.75 -36.27 -3.36
C GLN A 167 10.76 -35.73 -1.93
N LYS A 168 11.33 -34.54 -1.68
CA LYS A 168 11.25 -33.86 -0.38
C LYS A 168 9.81 -33.55 0.03
N LEU A 169 9.03 -32.94 -0.87
CA LEU A 169 7.61 -32.60 -0.62
C LEU A 169 6.79 -33.83 -0.24
N CYS A 170 6.83 -34.89 -1.06
CA CYS A 170 6.04 -36.10 -0.83
C CYS A 170 6.44 -36.78 0.49
N SER A 171 7.74 -36.85 0.79
CA SER A 171 8.24 -37.47 2.02
C SER A 171 7.88 -36.65 3.27
N LYS A 172 7.95 -35.32 3.20
CA LYS A 172 7.53 -34.43 4.30
C LYS A 172 6.02 -34.48 4.56
N LEU A 173 5.20 -34.51 3.50
CA LEU A 173 3.75 -34.72 3.62
C LEU A 173 3.45 -36.07 4.30
N LEU A 174 4.12 -37.14 3.90
CA LEU A 174 3.94 -38.47 4.50
C LEU A 174 4.44 -38.56 5.94
N SER A 175 5.49 -37.82 6.33
CA SER A 175 5.94 -37.75 7.72
C SER A 175 4.95 -37.06 8.68
N GLN A 176 3.95 -36.35 8.16
CA GLN A 176 2.84 -35.75 8.92
C GLN A 176 1.57 -36.64 8.92
N SER A 177 1.67 -37.89 8.46
CA SER A 177 0.55 -38.84 8.48
C SER A 177 0.34 -39.44 9.87
N GLY A 178 -0.91 -39.50 10.31
CA GLY A 178 -1.28 -39.96 11.67
C GLY A 178 -1.46 -38.84 12.70
N ASP A 179 -0.90 -37.65 12.50
CA ASP A 179 -1.06 -36.51 13.43
C ASP A 179 -2.51 -36.02 13.59
N GLY A 180 -3.38 -36.32 12.62
CA GLY A 180 -4.79 -35.86 12.58
C GLY A 180 -4.96 -34.36 12.32
N ILE A 181 -3.86 -33.60 12.28
CA ILE A 181 -3.80 -32.17 11.96
C ILE A 181 -4.14 -31.95 10.48
N SER A 182 -4.95 -30.92 10.21
CA SER A 182 -5.25 -30.46 8.86
C SER A 182 -4.68 -29.06 8.63
N PHE A 183 -4.01 -28.86 7.50
CA PHE A 183 -3.43 -27.59 7.07
C PHE A 183 -3.79 -27.33 5.60
N ASP A 184 -3.65 -26.08 5.12
CA ASP A 184 -3.85 -25.75 3.72
C ASP A 184 -2.71 -26.28 2.84
N VAL A 185 -2.98 -27.23 1.93
CA VAL A 185 -1.94 -27.80 1.05
C VAL A 185 -1.29 -26.76 0.14
N ALA A 186 -1.95 -25.62 -0.13
CA ALA A 186 -1.32 -24.54 -0.88
C ALA A 186 -0.05 -24.02 -0.18
N MET A 187 0.04 -24.09 1.15
CA MET A 187 1.25 -23.76 1.93
C MET A 187 2.39 -24.75 1.70
N ALA A 188 2.09 -26.04 1.53
CA ALA A 188 3.10 -27.06 1.23
C ALA A 188 3.57 -26.99 -0.22
N TYR A 189 2.62 -26.82 -1.15
CA TYR A 189 2.93 -26.66 -2.57
C TYR A 189 3.66 -25.33 -2.86
N SER A 190 3.42 -24.27 -2.08
CA SER A 190 4.16 -23.02 -2.23
C SER A 190 5.60 -23.11 -1.71
N CYS A 191 5.87 -23.89 -0.66
CA CYS A 191 7.26 -24.19 -0.27
C CYS A 191 8.00 -24.87 -1.44
N PHE A 192 7.39 -25.86 -2.08
CA PHE A 192 7.94 -26.55 -3.25
C PHE A 192 8.21 -25.60 -4.43
N THR A 193 7.20 -24.84 -4.90
CA THR A 193 7.38 -23.93 -6.04
C THR A 193 8.34 -22.78 -5.73
N THR A 194 8.36 -22.27 -4.50
CA THR A 194 9.31 -21.22 -4.08
C THR A 194 10.74 -21.75 -4.06
N ASP A 195 10.98 -22.95 -3.53
CA ASP A 195 12.31 -23.56 -3.51
C ASP A 195 12.81 -23.84 -4.94
N ALA A 196 11.92 -24.27 -5.86
CA ALA A 196 12.25 -24.45 -7.28
C ALA A 196 12.63 -23.13 -7.97
N ILE A 197 11.78 -22.10 -7.89
CA ILE A 197 12.05 -20.82 -8.57
C ILE A 197 13.19 -20.02 -7.92
N SER A 198 13.40 -20.14 -6.60
CA SER A 198 14.54 -19.52 -5.92
C SER A 198 15.86 -20.20 -6.27
N SER A 199 15.91 -21.54 -6.25
CA SER A 199 17.07 -22.30 -6.73
C SER A 199 17.42 -21.91 -8.17
N TYR A 200 16.43 -21.78 -9.05
CA TYR A 200 16.69 -21.40 -10.43
C TYR A 200 17.10 -19.92 -10.61
N SER A 201 16.56 -19.02 -9.78
CA SER A 201 16.86 -17.59 -9.84
C SER A 201 18.26 -17.25 -9.33
N PHE A 202 18.69 -17.87 -8.23
CA PHE A 202 19.88 -17.47 -7.45
C PHE A 202 20.91 -18.59 -7.26
N GLY A 203 20.73 -19.76 -7.88
CA GLY A 203 21.63 -20.91 -7.70
C GLY A 203 21.39 -21.72 -6.42
N THR A 204 20.72 -21.12 -5.42
CA THR A 204 20.42 -21.72 -4.12
C THR A 204 18.94 -21.59 -3.76
N SER A 205 18.37 -22.69 -3.27
CA SER A 205 17.00 -22.74 -2.74
C SER A 205 16.86 -21.88 -1.47
N PHE A 206 15.64 -21.43 -1.16
CA PHE A 206 15.33 -20.79 0.12
C PHE A 206 15.16 -21.81 1.28
N GLY A 207 15.00 -23.09 1.00
CA GLY A 207 14.95 -24.17 2.00
C GLY A 207 13.61 -24.31 2.73
N LEU A 208 12.52 -23.82 2.12
CA LEU A 208 11.19 -23.83 2.73
C LEU A 208 10.56 -25.25 2.82
N LEU A 209 11.07 -26.21 2.05
CA LEU A 209 10.77 -27.63 2.28
C LEU A 209 11.57 -28.20 3.47
N ASP A 210 12.79 -27.74 3.71
CA ASP A 210 13.70 -28.30 4.74
C ASP A 210 13.41 -27.81 6.18
N GLN A 211 12.67 -26.70 6.32
CA GLN A 211 12.15 -26.26 7.63
C GLN A 211 11.11 -27.26 8.19
N THR A 212 10.89 -27.29 9.52
CA THR A 212 9.97 -28.25 10.15
C THR A 212 8.51 -28.04 9.76
N GLY A 213 8.03 -26.80 9.80
CA GLY A 213 6.65 -26.43 9.45
C GLY A 213 6.44 -26.05 7.98
N TRP A 214 5.30 -25.43 7.70
CA TRP A 214 4.97 -24.81 6.41
C TRP A 214 5.11 -23.28 6.42
N GLU A 215 5.60 -22.72 7.54
CA GLU A 215 5.95 -21.31 7.73
C GLU A 215 7.40 -21.20 8.23
N PRO A 216 8.15 -20.13 7.86
CA PRO A 216 7.76 -19.00 6.99
C PRO A 216 7.47 -19.42 5.55
N ASN A 217 6.71 -18.58 4.82
CA ASN A 217 6.19 -18.91 3.50
C ASN A 217 6.05 -17.65 2.62
N PHE A 218 6.25 -17.77 1.30
CA PHE A 218 6.15 -16.64 0.35
C PHE A 218 4.71 -16.30 -0.10
N ARG A 219 3.69 -17.10 0.28
CA ARG A 219 2.27 -16.77 0.05
C ARG A 219 1.86 -15.45 0.70
N ALA A 220 2.13 -15.26 2.00
CA ALA A 220 1.74 -14.05 2.73
C ALA A 220 2.42 -12.75 2.24
N PRO A 221 3.74 -12.73 1.94
CA PRO A 221 4.36 -11.60 1.22
C PRO A 221 3.70 -11.31 -0.13
N THR A 222 3.44 -12.33 -0.94
CA THR A 222 2.85 -12.17 -2.28
C THR A 222 1.45 -11.58 -2.21
N ALA A 223 0.58 -12.11 -1.34
CA ALA A 223 -0.76 -11.56 -1.09
C ALA A 223 -0.68 -10.09 -0.62
N SER A 224 0.28 -9.76 0.25
CA SER A 224 0.47 -8.38 0.74
C SER A 224 0.92 -7.40 -0.34
N VAL A 225 1.73 -7.84 -1.32
CA VAL A 225 2.12 -7.06 -2.51
C VAL A 225 0.93 -6.84 -3.46
N LEU A 226 0.01 -7.79 -3.56
CA LEU A 226 -1.14 -7.72 -4.47
C LEU A 226 -2.34 -6.96 -3.87
N ARG A 227 -2.56 -7.02 -2.55
CA ARG A 227 -3.69 -6.37 -1.86
C ARG A 227 -3.92 -4.88 -2.21
N PRO A 228 -2.90 -4.00 -2.37
CA PRO A 228 -3.11 -2.60 -2.73
C PRO A 228 -3.33 -2.33 -4.23
N VAL A 229 -3.37 -3.34 -5.11
CA VAL A 229 -3.37 -3.18 -6.58
C VAL A 229 -4.46 -2.24 -7.10
N PHE A 230 -5.68 -2.30 -6.53
CA PHE A 230 -6.79 -1.43 -6.94
C PHE A 230 -6.63 0.01 -6.44
N VAL A 231 -6.01 0.22 -5.27
CA VAL A 231 -5.72 1.55 -4.74
C VAL A 231 -4.66 2.24 -5.60
N PHE A 232 -3.57 1.55 -5.93
CA PHE A 232 -2.50 2.10 -6.77
C PHE A 232 -2.94 2.34 -8.23
N ARG A 233 -3.89 1.54 -8.76
CA ARG A 233 -4.52 1.74 -10.07
C ARG A 233 -5.17 3.11 -10.18
N PHE A 234 -5.97 3.48 -9.17
CA PHE A 234 -6.71 4.75 -9.15
C PHE A 234 -5.94 5.93 -8.56
N PHE A 235 -4.97 5.67 -7.69
CA PHE A 235 -4.14 6.69 -7.03
C PHE A 235 -2.65 6.37 -7.23
N PRO A 236 -2.07 6.57 -8.43
CA PRO A 236 -0.70 6.14 -8.73
C PRO A 236 0.35 6.83 -7.87
N TRP A 237 0.06 8.05 -7.40
CA TRP A 237 0.90 8.81 -6.46
C TRP A 237 1.06 8.10 -5.11
N ALA A 238 0.12 7.25 -4.69
CA ALA A 238 0.22 6.50 -3.44
C ALA A 238 1.37 5.48 -3.46
N LYS A 239 1.86 5.07 -4.63
CA LYS A 239 3.07 4.24 -4.73
C LYS A 239 4.33 4.94 -4.22
N ALA A 240 4.36 6.28 -4.17
CA ALA A 240 5.48 7.03 -3.63
C ALA A 240 5.66 6.84 -2.12
N SER A 241 4.60 6.49 -1.35
CA SER A 241 4.73 6.23 0.09
C SER A 241 5.48 4.93 0.37
N VAL A 242 5.42 3.95 -0.54
CA VAL A 242 6.16 2.69 -0.43
C VAL A 242 7.67 2.95 -0.33
N GLY A 243 8.20 3.96 -1.04
CA GLY A 243 9.62 4.35 -1.00
C GLY A 243 10.12 4.87 0.37
N LEU A 244 9.22 5.36 1.23
CA LEU A 244 9.51 5.71 2.62
C LEU A 244 9.45 4.51 3.57
N GLY A 245 8.78 3.43 3.17
CA GLY A 245 8.43 2.30 4.02
C GLY A 245 9.62 1.63 4.71
N LYS A 246 10.75 1.44 4.01
CA LYS A 246 11.96 0.78 4.57
C LYS A 246 12.50 1.39 5.86
N TYR A 247 12.18 2.64 6.18
CA TYR A 247 12.61 3.30 7.42
C TYR A 247 11.57 3.21 8.56
N LEU A 248 10.40 2.61 8.28
CA LEU A 248 9.24 2.52 9.17
C LEU A 248 8.65 1.11 9.24
N VAL A 249 9.37 0.08 8.77
CA VAL A 249 8.89 -1.32 8.64
C VAL A 249 8.30 -1.82 9.96
N ASP A 250 9.03 -1.64 11.06
CA ASP A 250 8.67 -2.11 12.40
C ASP A 250 7.45 -1.36 13.01
N TYR A 251 6.96 -0.32 12.33
CA TYR A 251 5.83 0.52 12.75
C TYR A 251 4.63 0.43 11.80
N MET A 252 4.71 -0.38 10.74
CA MET A 252 3.62 -0.59 9.79
C MET A 252 2.78 -1.83 10.15
N PRO A 253 1.50 -1.90 9.72
CA PRO A 253 0.68 -3.11 9.84
C PRO A 253 1.38 -4.31 9.19
N ALA A 254 1.19 -5.51 9.74
CA ALA A 254 1.96 -6.71 9.37
C ALA A 254 2.06 -6.95 7.85
N ASP A 255 0.93 -6.95 7.12
CA ASP A 255 0.90 -7.05 5.65
C ASP A 255 1.83 -6.02 4.97
N VAL A 256 1.75 -4.75 5.39
CA VAL A 256 2.47 -3.63 4.76
C VAL A 256 3.95 -3.68 5.13
N ALA A 257 4.28 -4.02 6.37
CA ALA A 257 5.64 -4.28 6.83
C ALA A 257 6.28 -5.42 6.03
N LEU A 258 5.55 -6.53 5.84
CA LEU A 258 6.00 -7.69 5.09
C LEU A 258 6.20 -7.38 3.60
N MET A 259 5.23 -6.72 2.96
CA MET A 259 5.34 -6.21 1.59
C MET A 259 6.61 -5.36 1.42
N VAL A 260 6.81 -4.37 2.29
CA VAL A 260 7.95 -3.45 2.21
C VAL A 260 9.27 -4.17 2.47
N LYS A 261 9.34 -5.05 3.47
CA LYS A 261 10.53 -5.85 3.76
C LYS A 261 10.93 -6.68 2.53
N THR A 262 9.99 -7.41 1.93
CA THR A 262 10.29 -8.26 0.78
C THR A 262 10.72 -7.45 -0.44
N LEU A 263 10.07 -6.32 -0.74
CA LEU A 263 10.40 -5.49 -1.90
C LEU A 263 11.67 -4.62 -1.72
N GLN A 264 12.01 -4.20 -0.50
CA GLN A 264 13.05 -3.19 -0.25
C GLN A 264 14.24 -3.69 0.58
N VAL A 265 14.15 -4.87 1.18
CA VAL A 265 15.23 -5.50 1.97
C VAL A 265 15.59 -6.86 1.39
N ASP A 266 14.63 -7.79 1.32
CA ASP A 266 14.90 -9.19 0.99
C ASP A 266 15.31 -9.36 -0.48
N MET A 267 14.49 -8.96 -1.45
CA MET A 267 14.83 -9.09 -2.88
C MET A 267 16.10 -8.28 -3.27
N PRO A 268 16.30 -7.02 -2.83
CA PRO A 268 17.56 -6.30 -3.07
C PRO A 268 18.79 -6.96 -2.44
N SER A 269 18.66 -7.67 -1.32
CA SER A 269 19.80 -8.39 -0.71
C SER A 269 20.16 -9.65 -1.49
N ARG A 270 19.18 -10.43 -1.98
CA ARG A 270 19.42 -11.58 -2.86
C ARG A 270 20.10 -11.18 -4.18
N VAL A 271 19.70 -10.06 -4.79
CA VAL A 271 20.35 -9.53 -6.00
C VAL A 271 21.79 -9.10 -5.73
N ARG A 272 22.06 -8.43 -4.59
CA ARG A 272 23.44 -8.09 -4.18
C ARG A 272 24.28 -9.34 -3.86
N GLN A 273 23.68 -10.39 -3.31
CA GLN A 273 24.34 -11.67 -3.10
C GLN A 273 24.77 -12.27 -4.45
N ALA A 274 23.85 -12.39 -5.42
CA ALA A 274 24.17 -12.93 -6.75
C ALA A 274 25.25 -12.12 -7.51
N GLN A 275 25.33 -10.80 -7.28
CA GLN A 275 26.45 -9.98 -7.78
C GLN A 275 27.76 -10.32 -7.06
N ALA A 276 27.76 -10.41 -5.73
CA ALA A 276 28.96 -10.76 -4.96
C ALA A 276 29.46 -12.19 -5.26
N ASP A 277 28.56 -13.15 -5.47
CA ASP A 277 28.89 -14.51 -5.87
C ASP A 277 29.60 -14.51 -7.25
N LEU A 278 29.09 -13.71 -8.19
CA LEU A 278 29.70 -13.50 -9.51
C LEU A 278 31.08 -12.81 -9.42
N ASP A 279 31.20 -11.75 -8.61
CA ASP A 279 32.46 -11.00 -8.42
C ASP A 279 33.54 -11.85 -7.74
N ASN A 280 33.15 -12.78 -6.86
CA ASN A 280 34.03 -13.77 -6.23
C ASN A 280 34.35 -14.96 -7.16
N GLY A 281 33.81 -15.00 -8.39
CA GLY A 281 34.06 -16.08 -9.34
C GLY A 281 33.36 -17.40 -9.02
N ILE A 282 32.27 -17.39 -8.23
CA ILE A 282 31.48 -18.58 -7.92
C ILE A 282 30.73 -19.04 -9.17
N VAL A 283 31.04 -20.25 -9.64
CA VAL A 283 30.39 -20.87 -10.80
C VAL A 283 29.42 -21.96 -10.32
N TYR A 284 28.12 -21.72 -10.49
CA TYR A 284 27.08 -22.73 -10.34
C TYR A 284 27.08 -23.69 -11.54
N GLU A 285 26.75 -24.97 -11.32
CA GLU A 285 26.70 -26.00 -12.38
C GLU A 285 25.73 -25.66 -13.51
N ARG A 286 24.65 -24.92 -13.20
CA ARG A 286 23.71 -24.34 -14.16
C ARG A 286 23.78 -22.81 -14.13
N PRO A 287 23.62 -22.11 -15.27
CA PRO A 287 23.50 -20.65 -15.28
C PRO A 287 22.23 -20.19 -14.53
N THR A 288 22.37 -19.20 -13.66
CA THR A 288 21.27 -18.65 -12.84
C THR A 288 20.66 -17.42 -13.51
N ILE A 289 19.35 -17.17 -13.31
CA ILE A 289 18.65 -16.06 -13.98
C ILE A 289 19.32 -14.72 -13.67
N PHE A 290 19.62 -14.43 -12.40
CA PHE A 290 20.19 -13.14 -12.00
C PHE A 290 21.70 -13.02 -12.28
N GLY A 291 22.47 -14.10 -12.15
CA GLY A 291 23.90 -14.10 -12.51
C GLY A 291 24.12 -13.81 -14.00
N GLU A 292 23.29 -14.37 -14.88
CA GLU A 292 23.39 -14.13 -16.32
C GLU A 292 22.77 -12.80 -16.77
N LEU A 293 21.73 -12.28 -16.08
CA LEU A 293 21.25 -10.91 -16.31
C LEU A 293 22.35 -9.88 -16.05
N LEU A 294 23.12 -10.05 -14.98
CA LEU A 294 24.26 -9.19 -14.64
C LEU A 294 25.38 -9.26 -15.70
N LYS A 295 25.64 -10.43 -16.28
CA LYS A 295 26.59 -10.61 -17.40
C LYS A 295 26.09 -10.06 -18.75
N SER A 296 24.79 -10.12 -19.02
CA SER A 296 24.19 -9.85 -20.34
C SER A 296 24.47 -8.46 -20.93
N ASP A 297 24.27 -8.27 -22.24
CA ASP A 297 24.48 -6.99 -22.95
C ASP A 297 23.40 -5.91 -22.65
N LEU A 298 22.67 -6.02 -21.55
CA LEU A 298 21.73 -5.01 -21.09
C LEU A 298 22.45 -3.71 -20.68
N GLU A 299 21.82 -2.57 -20.98
CA GLU A 299 22.28 -1.25 -20.54
C GLU A 299 22.44 -1.17 -19.01
N VAL A 300 23.37 -0.33 -18.54
CA VAL A 300 23.69 -0.19 -17.10
C VAL A 300 22.44 0.13 -16.26
N LEU A 301 21.50 0.93 -16.79
CA LEU A 301 20.24 1.27 -16.12
C LEU A 301 19.30 0.06 -15.95
N GLU A 302 19.33 -0.91 -16.88
CA GLU A 302 18.55 -2.15 -16.76
C GLU A 302 19.18 -3.16 -15.78
N LYS A 303 20.44 -2.94 -15.37
CA LYS A 303 21.17 -3.71 -14.37
C LYS A 303 21.17 -3.09 -12.97
N GLU A 304 20.51 -1.96 -12.74
CA GLU A 304 20.50 -1.33 -11.41
C GLU A 304 19.96 -2.28 -10.32
N PRO A 305 20.52 -2.30 -9.10
CA PRO A 305 20.10 -3.24 -8.05
C PRO A 305 18.61 -3.18 -7.69
N GLN A 306 17.96 -2.00 -7.73
CA GLN A 306 16.51 -1.90 -7.51
C GLN A 306 15.71 -2.39 -8.72
N ARG A 307 16.17 -2.09 -9.95
CA ARG A 307 15.56 -2.55 -11.20
C ARG A 307 15.54 -4.08 -11.26
N LEU A 308 16.64 -4.73 -10.86
CA LEU A 308 16.73 -6.18 -10.76
C LEU A 308 15.98 -6.76 -9.54
N ALA A 309 15.90 -6.04 -8.43
CA ALA A 309 15.09 -6.46 -7.27
C ALA A 309 13.57 -6.46 -7.58
N ASP A 310 13.08 -5.47 -8.33
CA ASP A 310 11.70 -5.46 -8.87
C ASP A 310 11.45 -6.69 -9.77
N GLU A 311 12.43 -7.11 -10.59
CA GLU A 311 12.34 -8.32 -11.41
C GLU A 311 12.38 -9.60 -10.56
N ALA A 312 13.25 -9.65 -9.54
CA ALA A 312 13.32 -10.77 -8.60
C ALA A 312 12.00 -10.97 -7.85
N ALA A 313 11.41 -9.89 -7.34
CA ALA A 313 10.09 -9.93 -6.72
C ALA A 313 9.01 -10.43 -7.70
N ALA A 314 9.07 -10.03 -8.97
CA ALA A 314 8.14 -10.49 -10.01
C ALA A 314 8.31 -11.97 -10.35
N VAL A 315 9.55 -12.45 -10.50
CA VAL A 315 9.87 -13.85 -10.85
C VAL A 315 9.53 -14.80 -9.71
N ILE A 316 9.98 -14.51 -8.48
CA ILE A 316 9.72 -15.36 -7.30
C ILE A 316 8.21 -15.39 -7.00
N GLY A 317 7.56 -14.22 -6.92
CA GLY A 317 6.12 -14.14 -6.59
C GLY A 317 5.21 -14.83 -7.61
N ALA A 318 5.54 -14.73 -8.91
CA ALA A 318 4.78 -15.41 -9.96
C ALA A 318 4.96 -16.94 -9.94
N GLY A 319 6.18 -17.42 -9.67
CA GLY A 319 6.47 -18.85 -9.53
C GLY A 319 5.80 -19.47 -8.29
N THR A 320 5.86 -18.80 -7.14
CA THR A 320 5.29 -19.30 -5.88
C THR A 320 3.79 -19.58 -5.96
N GLU A 321 2.98 -18.57 -6.26
CA GLU A 321 1.53 -18.62 -5.99
C GLU A 321 0.76 -19.42 -7.06
N THR A 322 1.16 -19.29 -8.33
CA THR A 322 0.33 -19.80 -9.45
C THR A 322 0.36 -21.33 -9.56
N GLY A 323 1.54 -21.96 -9.46
CA GLY A 323 1.68 -23.42 -9.46
C GLY A 323 1.09 -24.07 -8.20
N SER A 324 1.27 -23.45 -7.02
CA SER A 324 0.75 -23.97 -5.76
C SER A 324 -0.78 -23.92 -5.68
N TRP A 325 -1.41 -22.87 -6.23
CA TRP A 325 -2.86 -22.81 -6.36
C TRP A 325 -3.41 -23.85 -7.36
N ALA A 326 -2.76 -24.02 -8.53
CA ALA A 326 -3.17 -25.02 -9.52
C ALA A 326 -3.13 -26.45 -8.95
N LEU A 327 -2.05 -26.83 -8.26
CA LEU A 327 -1.95 -28.11 -7.54
C LEU A 327 -3.06 -28.27 -6.49
N SER A 328 -3.39 -27.21 -5.75
CA SER A 328 -4.44 -27.26 -4.71
C SER A 328 -5.83 -27.51 -5.30
N VAL A 329 -6.19 -26.86 -6.41
CA VAL A 329 -7.46 -27.06 -7.12
C VAL A 329 -7.56 -28.46 -7.70
N ILE A 330 -6.47 -28.98 -8.31
CA ILE A 330 -6.42 -30.37 -8.81
C ILE A 330 -6.59 -31.36 -7.65
N THR A 331 -5.84 -31.19 -6.55
CA THR A 331 -5.93 -32.06 -5.35
C THR A 331 -7.35 -32.09 -4.77
N TYR A 332 -8.03 -30.94 -4.65
CA TYR A 332 -9.44 -30.91 -4.22
C TYR A 332 -10.36 -31.71 -5.15
N HIS A 333 -10.22 -31.56 -6.47
CA HIS A 333 -11.10 -32.24 -7.42
C HIS A 333 -10.81 -33.75 -7.57
N LEU A 334 -9.55 -34.19 -7.41
CA LEU A 334 -9.22 -35.62 -7.37
C LEU A 334 -9.70 -36.28 -6.07
N LEU A 335 -9.54 -35.62 -4.91
CA LEU A 335 -10.01 -36.15 -3.63
C LEU A 335 -11.55 -36.14 -3.48
N THR A 336 -12.26 -35.23 -4.16
CA THR A 336 -13.74 -35.26 -4.24
C THR A 336 -14.29 -36.22 -5.29
N LYS A 337 -13.47 -36.68 -6.25
CA LYS A 337 -13.88 -37.61 -7.32
C LYS A 337 -12.91 -38.81 -7.42
N PRO A 338 -13.02 -39.82 -6.52
CA PRO A 338 -12.11 -40.96 -6.49
C PRO A 338 -11.94 -41.70 -7.82
N GLN A 339 -12.98 -41.74 -8.65
CA GLN A 339 -12.94 -42.33 -10.00
C GLN A 339 -11.91 -41.64 -10.92
N LEU A 340 -11.77 -40.30 -10.82
CA LEU A 340 -10.79 -39.56 -11.61
C LEU A 340 -9.36 -39.82 -11.11
N LEU A 341 -9.19 -39.96 -9.79
CA LEU A 341 -7.92 -40.32 -9.16
C LEU A 341 -7.50 -41.75 -9.54
N GLU A 342 -8.40 -42.73 -9.43
CA GLU A 342 -8.16 -44.13 -9.82
C GLU A 342 -7.77 -44.25 -11.30
N LYS A 343 -8.46 -43.53 -12.19
CA LYS A 343 -8.12 -43.49 -13.62
C LYS A 343 -6.75 -42.87 -13.88
N LEU A 344 -6.35 -41.86 -13.09
CA LEU A 344 -5.03 -41.22 -13.21
C LEU A 344 -3.90 -42.10 -12.66
N THR A 345 -4.12 -42.74 -11.52
CA THR A 345 -3.20 -43.73 -10.94
C THR A 345 -2.91 -44.84 -11.95
N LYS A 346 -3.94 -45.43 -12.58
CA LYS A 346 -3.78 -46.51 -13.57
C LYS A 346 -3.02 -46.09 -14.83
N GLU A 347 -3.13 -44.83 -15.26
CA GLU A 347 -2.32 -44.32 -16.38
C GLU A 347 -0.86 -44.17 -15.97
N LEU A 348 -0.59 -43.57 -14.80
CA LEU A 348 0.77 -43.39 -14.27
C LEU A 348 1.48 -44.74 -14.04
N GLU A 349 0.77 -45.74 -13.51
CA GLU A 349 1.27 -47.11 -13.31
C GLU A 349 1.75 -47.80 -14.62
N THR A 350 1.40 -47.29 -15.81
CA THR A 350 1.93 -47.81 -17.08
C THR A 350 3.36 -47.37 -17.40
N VAL A 351 3.86 -46.32 -16.75
CA VAL A 351 5.21 -45.75 -16.99
C VAL A 351 6.03 -45.48 -15.73
N VAL A 352 5.47 -45.71 -14.53
CA VAL A 352 6.16 -45.54 -13.25
C VAL A 352 6.24 -46.87 -12.50
N GLU A 353 7.38 -47.55 -12.60
CA GLU A 353 7.65 -48.81 -11.88
C GLU A 353 7.86 -48.60 -10.37
N ASP A 354 8.48 -47.48 -9.98
CA ASP A 354 8.76 -47.09 -8.60
C ASP A 354 8.25 -45.65 -8.35
N PRO A 355 7.21 -45.46 -7.51
CA PRO A 355 6.72 -44.12 -7.16
C PRO A 355 7.76 -43.17 -6.55
N THR A 356 8.87 -43.69 -6.01
CA THR A 356 9.98 -42.89 -5.48
C THR A 356 11.01 -42.49 -6.54
N ASN A 357 10.95 -43.07 -7.74
CA ASN A 357 11.82 -42.78 -8.88
C ASN A 357 10.99 -42.48 -10.14
N LEU A 358 10.45 -41.26 -10.23
CA LEU A 358 9.59 -40.84 -11.34
C LEU A 358 10.38 -40.78 -12.67
N PRO A 359 9.77 -41.17 -13.81
CA PRO A 359 10.37 -40.99 -15.13
C PRO A 359 10.46 -39.49 -15.49
N ALA A 360 11.28 -39.19 -16.50
CA ALA A 360 11.52 -37.81 -16.91
C ALA A 360 10.23 -37.08 -17.35
N TRP A 361 10.19 -35.75 -17.22
CA TRP A 361 9.06 -34.92 -17.65
C TRP A 361 8.70 -35.15 -19.12
N ALA A 362 9.70 -35.42 -19.98
CA ALA A 362 9.51 -35.78 -21.39
C ALA A 362 8.74 -37.10 -21.62
N VAL A 363 8.63 -37.99 -20.62
CA VAL A 363 7.74 -39.16 -20.65
C VAL A 363 6.35 -38.76 -20.16
N LEU A 364 6.25 -38.12 -18.98
CA LEU A 364 4.98 -37.74 -18.36
C LEU A 364 4.15 -36.78 -19.24
N GLU A 365 4.75 -35.89 -20.03
CA GLU A 365 4.02 -34.98 -20.92
C GLU A 365 3.33 -35.67 -22.13
N THR A 366 3.64 -36.95 -22.36
CA THR A 366 3.00 -37.77 -23.40
C THR A 366 1.72 -38.45 -22.92
N LEU A 367 1.55 -38.62 -21.60
CA LEU A 367 0.36 -39.21 -20.98
C LEU A 367 -0.89 -38.34 -21.24
N PRO A 368 -1.91 -38.82 -21.97
CA PRO A 368 -3.03 -38.00 -22.38
C PRO A 368 -3.91 -37.56 -21.20
N TYR A 369 -4.23 -38.45 -20.26
CA TYR A 369 -5.17 -38.17 -19.19
C TYR A 369 -4.54 -37.36 -18.04
N LEU A 370 -3.26 -37.57 -17.69
CA LEU A 370 -2.47 -36.66 -16.86
C LEU A 370 -2.45 -35.25 -17.45
N GLY A 371 -2.17 -35.14 -18.76
CA GLY A 371 -2.24 -33.86 -19.48
C GLY A 371 -3.63 -33.22 -19.39
N ALA A 372 -4.69 -34.00 -19.57
CA ALA A 372 -6.07 -33.54 -19.46
C ALA A 372 -6.46 -33.05 -18.04
N VAL A 373 -6.03 -33.77 -16.99
CA VAL A 373 -6.22 -33.37 -15.59
C VAL A 373 -5.49 -32.06 -15.28
N ILE A 374 -4.27 -31.89 -15.80
CA ILE A 374 -3.49 -30.65 -15.64
C ILE A 374 -4.14 -29.48 -16.40
N GLN A 375 -4.64 -29.69 -17.62
CA GLN A 375 -5.35 -28.63 -18.36
C GLN A 375 -6.66 -28.23 -17.67
N GLU A 376 -7.45 -29.17 -17.16
CA GLU A 376 -8.69 -28.85 -16.43
C GLU A 376 -8.40 -28.13 -15.10
N GLY A 377 -7.31 -28.52 -14.42
CA GLY A 377 -6.77 -27.82 -13.25
C GLY A 377 -6.35 -26.38 -13.55
N LEU A 378 -5.62 -26.15 -14.64
CA LEU A 378 -5.25 -24.81 -15.12
C LEU A 378 -6.48 -24.00 -15.57
N ARG A 379 -7.53 -24.65 -16.09
CA ARG A 379 -8.79 -23.99 -16.45
C ARG A 379 -9.50 -23.44 -15.21
N LEU A 380 -9.69 -24.25 -14.18
CA LEU A 380 -10.42 -23.90 -12.95
C LEU A 380 -9.56 -23.24 -11.85
N SER A 381 -8.23 -23.16 -12.03
CA SER A 381 -7.35 -22.31 -11.21
C SER A 381 -7.04 -20.95 -11.87
N TYR A 382 -7.43 -20.73 -13.13
CA TYR A 382 -7.41 -19.47 -13.91
C TYR A 382 -6.06 -18.77 -14.13
N GLY A 383 -5.03 -19.06 -13.32
CA GLY A 383 -3.74 -18.37 -13.28
C GLY A 383 -3.88 -16.91 -12.82
N VAL A 384 -4.15 -16.01 -13.77
CA VAL A 384 -4.39 -14.58 -13.55
C VAL A 384 -5.85 -14.28 -13.91
N SER A 385 -6.70 -14.02 -12.90
CA SER A 385 -8.12 -13.70 -13.09
C SER A 385 -8.37 -12.32 -13.68
N SER A 386 -7.46 -11.37 -13.40
CA SER A 386 -7.62 -9.97 -13.81
C SER A 386 -7.59 -9.76 -15.32
N ARG A 387 -8.09 -8.58 -15.74
CA ARG A 387 -8.20 -8.18 -17.16
C ARG A 387 -6.83 -8.08 -17.79
N THR A 388 -6.51 -8.97 -18.74
CA THR A 388 -5.18 -9.04 -19.36
C THR A 388 -5.04 -8.13 -20.59
N ALA A 389 -5.56 -6.90 -20.54
CA ALA A 389 -5.72 -6.07 -21.73
C ALA A 389 -4.41 -5.62 -22.42
N ARG A 390 -4.55 -5.26 -23.69
CA ARG A 390 -3.50 -4.80 -24.60
C ARG A 390 -3.97 -3.56 -25.37
N ILE A 391 -3.04 -2.70 -25.72
CA ILE A 391 -3.28 -1.57 -26.64
C ILE A 391 -2.57 -1.88 -27.97
N PRO A 392 -3.29 -1.97 -29.10
CA PRO A 392 -2.68 -1.96 -30.42
C PRO A 392 -2.22 -0.53 -30.74
N THR A 393 -0.93 -0.38 -31.07
CA THR A 393 -0.29 0.93 -31.25
C THR A 393 -0.36 1.42 -32.71
N GLU A 394 -0.26 0.50 -33.67
CA GLU A 394 -0.05 0.80 -35.09
C GLU A 394 -1.33 0.59 -35.92
N GLU A 395 -2.16 -0.41 -35.56
CA GLU A 395 -3.32 -0.91 -36.31
C GLU A 395 -4.65 -0.75 -35.55
N ASN A 396 -5.76 -0.67 -36.29
CA ASN A 396 -7.10 -0.87 -35.73
C ASN A 396 -7.42 -2.37 -35.73
N LEU A 397 -8.12 -2.86 -34.71
CA LEU A 397 -8.55 -4.26 -34.65
C LEU A 397 -10.00 -4.39 -35.13
N LEU A 398 -10.27 -5.38 -35.98
CA LEU A 398 -11.58 -5.60 -36.58
C LEU A 398 -12.21 -6.86 -36.00
N TYR A 399 -13.11 -6.70 -35.03
CA TYR A 399 -13.89 -7.83 -34.54
C TYR A 399 -15.02 -8.16 -35.51
N ARG A 400 -15.19 -9.45 -35.79
CA ARG A 400 -16.33 -10.04 -36.49
C ARG A 400 -16.83 -11.22 -35.66
N GLY A 401 -18.13 -11.28 -35.44
CA GLY A 401 -18.76 -12.40 -34.74
C GLY A 401 -20.27 -12.23 -34.67
N GLU A 402 -20.91 -12.84 -33.67
CA GLU A 402 -22.37 -12.84 -33.58
C GLU A 402 -22.91 -12.28 -32.26
N ARG A 403 -24.05 -11.59 -32.37
CA ARG A 403 -24.88 -11.18 -31.24
C ARG A 403 -26.34 -11.49 -31.55
N ASN A 404 -26.98 -12.29 -30.71
CA ASN A 404 -28.39 -12.69 -30.84
C ASN A 404 -28.71 -13.26 -32.25
N LYS A 405 -27.86 -14.15 -32.77
CA LYS A 405 -27.93 -14.74 -34.13
C LYS A 405 -27.91 -13.71 -35.28
N LYS A 406 -27.28 -12.56 -35.06
CA LYS A 406 -26.97 -11.57 -36.10
C LYS A 406 -25.48 -11.31 -36.11
N SER A 407 -24.88 -11.33 -37.30
CA SER A 407 -23.48 -10.93 -37.49
C SER A 407 -23.28 -9.47 -37.07
N VAL A 408 -22.21 -9.21 -36.34
CA VAL A 408 -21.79 -7.87 -35.92
C VAL A 408 -20.32 -7.66 -36.27
N GLU A 409 -20.00 -6.46 -36.76
CA GLU A 409 -18.63 -6.01 -37.01
C GLU A 409 -18.35 -4.79 -36.13
N TYR A 410 -17.22 -4.81 -35.40
CA TYR A 410 -16.81 -3.72 -34.52
C TYR A 410 -15.34 -3.38 -34.76
N VAL A 411 -15.10 -2.17 -35.26
CA VAL A 411 -13.76 -1.57 -35.31
C VAL A 411 -13.38 -1.09 -33.91
N ILE A 412 -12.24 -1.54 -33.39
CA ILE A 412 -11.58 -1.00 -32.19
C ILE A 412 -10.37 -0.17 -32.68
N PRO A 413 -10.39 1.17 -32.57
CA PRO A 413 -9.30 2.00 -33.07
C PRO A 413 -8.00 1.82 -32.27
N ARG A 414 -6.85 2.04 -32.93
CA ARG A 414 -5.53 2.04 -32.29
C ARG A 414 -5.48 3.02 -31.11
N GLY A 415 -4.69 2.69 -30.09
CA GLY A 415 -4.57 3.46 -28.85
C GLY A 415 -5.62 3.13 -27.77
N TYR A 416 -6.72 2.44 -28.11
CA TYR A 416 -7.69 1.96 -27.12
C TYR A 416 -7.34 0.56 -26.60
N ALA A 417 -7.65 0.30 -25.33
CA ALA A 417 -7.36 -0.99 -24.72
C ALA A 417 -8.43 -2.03 -25.06
N VAL A 418 -8.03 -3.25 -25.41
CA VAL A 418 -8.91 -4.42 -25.49
C VAL A 418 -8.30 -5.60 -24.74
N GLY A 419 -9.12 -6.37 -24.02
CA GLY A 419 -8.65 -7.49 -23.21
C GLY A 419 -9.69 -8.58 -22.96
N MET A 420 -9.21 -9.68 -22.37
CA MET A 420 -10.03 -10.78 -21.86
C MET A 420 -9.59 -11.13 -20.43
N SER A 421 -10.44 -11.85 -19.71
CA SER A 421 -10.19 -12.39 -18.37
C SER A 421 -10.45 -13.90 -18.41
N SER A 422 -9.48 -14.70 -17.98
CA SER A 422 -9.59 -16.18 -17.95
C SER A 422 -10.83 -16.64 -17.19
N ILE A 423 -11.13 -16.02 -16.03
CA ILE A 423 -12.32 -16.26 -15.21
C ILE A 423 -13.68 -15.95 -15.88
N ILE A 424 -13.68 -15.38 -17.09
CA ILE A 424 -14.90 -15.21 -17.91
C ILE A 424 -14.83 -16.14 -19.13
N THR A 425 -13.66 -16.22 -19.77
CA THR A 425 -13.47 -16.97 -21.02
C THR A 425 -13.38 -18.49 -20.82
N HIS A 426 -12.89 -18.95 -19.67
CA HIS A 426 -12.93 -20.36 -19.26
C HIS A 426 -14.34 -20.84 -18.88
N HIS A 427 -15.30 -19.91 -18.80
CA HIS A 427 -16.73 -20.15 -18.57
C HIS A 427 -17.60 -19.73 -19.77
N ASP A 428 -17.00 -19.68 -20.97
CA ASP A 428 -17.76 -19.66 -22.21
C ASP A 428 -18.24 -21.07 -22.54
N GLU A 429 -19.51 -21.37 -22.23
CA GLU A 429 -20.16 -22.67 -22.48
C GLU A 429 -20.10 -23.13 -23.95
N ARG A 430 -19.78 -22.22 -24.89
CA ARG A 430 -19.54 -22.57 -26.31
C ARG A 430 -18.22 -23.32 -26.52
N ALA A 431 -17.24 -23.10 -25.65
CA ALA A 431 -15.92 -23.74 -25.67
C ALA A 431 -15.76 -24.79 -24.56
N PHE A 432 -16.40 -24.57 -23.41
CA PHE A 432 -16.32 -25.42 -22.22
C PHE A 432 -17.72 -25.73 -21.68
N PRO A 433 -18.49 -26.67 -22.28
CA PRO A 433 -19.81 -27.06 -21.76
C PRO A 433 -19.74 -27.60 -20.32
N ASP A 434 -20.73 -27.26 -19.50
CA ASP A 434 -20.71 -27.49 -18.05
C ASP A 434 -19.45 -26.89 -17.41
N SER A 435 -19.19 -25.62 -17.69
CA SER A 435 -17.88 -24.99 -17.42
C SER A 435 -17.47 -24.99 -15.94
N TYR A 436 -18.42 -25.07 -15.00
CA TYR A 436 -18.11 -25.14 -13.57
C TYR A 436 -17.69 -26.54 -13.10
N ALA A 437 -17.98 -27.59 -13.88
CA ALA A 437 -17.56 -28.95 -13.56
C ALA A 437 -16.11 -29.21 -14.01
N PHE A 438 -15.31 -29.76 -13.09
CA PHE A 438 -14.00 -30.35 -13.37
C PHE A 438 -14.19 -31.68 -14.11
N ILE A 439 -13.98 -31.67 -15.44
CA ILE A 439 -14.13 -32.81 -16.34
C ILE A 439 -12.87 -32.90 -17.22
N PRO A 440 -11.86 -33.73 -16.86
CA PRO A 440 -10.66 -33.93 -17.69
C PRO A 440 -10.99 -34.44 -19.10
N GLU A 441 -12.01 -35.28 -19.25
CA GLU A 441 -12.45 -35.87 -20.52
C GLU A 441 -12.72 -34.85 -21.62
N ARG A 442 -13.05 -33.58 -21.30
CA ARG A 442 -13.29 -32.53 -22.31
C ARG A 442 -12.06 -32.23 -23.18
N TRP A 443 -10.86 -32.52 -22.67
CA TRP A 443 -9.58 -32.30 -23.33
C TRP A 443 -9.14 -33.48 -24.21
N LEU A 444 -9.92 -34.57 -24.23
CA LEU A 444 -9.67 -35.78 -25.00
C LEU A 444 -10.71 -35.95 -26.12
N ASP A 445 -10.33 -36.67 -27.16
CA ASP A 445 -11.24 -37.13 -28.22
C ASP A 445 -11.72 -38.58 -27.98
N GLU A 446 -12.47 -39.13 -28.93
CA GLU A 446 -12.99 -40.51 -28.88
C GLU A 446 -11.89 -41.59 -28.83
N ASN A 447 -10.65 -41.25 -29.19
CA ASN A 447 -9.48 -42.13 -29.16
C ASN A 447 -8.63 -41.94 -27.88
N ASN A 448 -9.01 -41.00 -27.00
CA ASN A 448 -8.19 -40.46 -25.90
C ASN A 448 -6.94 -39.65 -26.35
N GLU A 449 -6.92 -39.09 -27.56
CA GLU A 449 -5.90 -38.12 -27.97
C GLU A 449 -6.24 -36.68 -27.52
N ARG A 450 -5.22 -35.82 -27.31
CA ARG A 450 -5.43 -34.45 -26.83
C ARG A 450 -6.06 -33.52 -27.87
N ARG A 451 -7.18 -32.89 -27.49
CA ARG A 451 -7.97 -31.96 -28.31
C ARG A 451 -7.35 -30.58 -28.45
N LYS A 452 -6.50 -30.44 -29.47
CA LYS A 452 -5.81 -29.20 -29.86
C LYS A 452 -6.74 -28.03 -30.21
N ASP A 453 -8.02 -28.28 -30.49
CA ASP A 453 -9.05 -27.25 -30.68
C ASP A 453 -9.48 -26.63 -29.35
N VAL A 454 -9.62 -27.44 -28.29
CA VAL A 454 -9.92 -26.98 -26.92
C VAL A 454 -8.67 -26.37 -26.27
N GLU A 455 -7.47 -26.92 -26.50
CA GLU A 455 -6.20 -26.32 -26.03
C GLU A 455 -6.03 -24.86 -26.50
N ARG A 456 -6.48 -24.51 -27.71
CA ARG A 456 -6.45 -23.11 -28.22
C ARG A 456 -7.36 -22.14 -27.46
N SER A 457 -8.32 -22.66 -26.70
CA SER A 457 -9.26 -21.90 -25.85
C SER A 457 -8.68 -21.61 -24.46
N MET A 458 -7.55 -22.21 -24.08
CA MET A 458 -6.89 -21.94 -22.80
C MET A 458 -6.30 -20.52 -22.76
N LEU A 459 -6.61 -19.76 -21.70
CA LEU A 459 -6.03 -18.45 -21.41
C LEU A 459 -5.30 -18.37 -20.05
N ALA A 460 -5.18 -19.47 -19.29
CA ALA A 460 -4.46 -19.50 -18.01
C ALA A 460 -3.03 -18.92 -18.10
N PHE A 461 -2.35 -19.17 -19.22
CA PHE A 461 -1.00 -18.65 -19.49
C PHE A 461 -0.99 -17.35 -20.32
N SER A 462 -2.13 -16.76 -20.71
CA SER A 462 -2.22 -15.67 -21.71
C SER A 462 -1.61 -16.08 -23.07
N LYS A 463 -1.77 -15.24 -24.11
CA LYS A 463 -1.18 -15.46 -25.45
C LYS A 463 -0.20 -14.36 -25.88
N GLY A 464 0.46 -14.61 -27.02
CA GLY A 464 1.26 -13.64 -27.77
C GLY A 464 2.57 -13.23 -27.09
N SER A 465 3.13 -12.09 -27.53
CA SER A 465 4.42 -11.56 -27.06
C SER A 465 4.50 -11.26 -25.55
N ARG A 466 3.35 -11.25 -24.86
CA ARG A 466 3.20 -11.05 -23.41
C ARG A 466 2.49 -12.22 -22.70
N GLY A 467 2.51 -13.42 -23.29
CA GLY A 467 2.11 -14.66 -22.59
C GLY A 467 3.03 -14.97 -21.40
N CYS A 468 2.67 -15.98 -20.60
CA CYS A 468 3.42 -16.41 -19.43
C CYS A 468 4.89 -16.64 -19.80
N LEU A 469 5.80 -16.27 -18.90
CA LEU A 469 7.22 -16.51 -19.08
C LEU A 469 7.56 -17.95 -18.66
N GLY A 470 7.15 -18.34 -17.45
CA GLY A 470 7.45 -19.64 -16.84
C GLY A 470 6.57 -20.81 -17.27
N MET A 471 5.89 -20.76 -18.43
CA MET A 471 4.95 -21.82 -18.85
C MET A 471 5.59 -23.22 -18.87
N ASN A 472 6.81 -23.35 -19.40
CA ASN A 472 7.53 -24.62 -19.42
C ASN A 472 7.93 -25.10 -18.01
N LEU A 473 8.26 -24.18 -17.10
CA LEU A 473 8.60 -24.52 -15.72
C LEU A 473 7.35 -25.02 -14.97
N ALA A 474 6.25 -24.25 -15.03
CA ALA A 474 5.00 -24.60 -14.39
C ALA A 474 4.46 -25.95 -14.92
N LEU A 475 4.59 -26.24 -16.21
CA LEU A 475 4.20 -27.55 -16.75
C LEU A 475 5.12 -28.67 -16.23
N CYS A 476 6.44 -28.47 -16.17
CA CYS A 476 7.37 -29.44 -15.60
C CYS A 476 7.05 -29.75 -14.12
N GLU A 477 6.90 -28.70 -13.30
CA GLU A 477 6.49 -28.76 -11.91
C GLU A 477 5.15 -29.50 -11.74
N LEU A 478 4.14 -29.16 -12.55
CA LEU A 478 2.81 -29.78 -12.48
C LEU A 478 2.83 -31.27 -12.83
N HIS A 479 3.53 -31.69 -13.89
CA HIS A 479 3.58 -33.12 -14.26
C HIS A 479 4.33 -33.95 -13.20
N LEU A 480 5.52 -33.51 -12.78
CA LEU A 480 6.34 -34.23 -11.80
C LEU A 480 5.69 -34.26 -10.42
N CYS A 481 5.21 -33.11 -9.94
CA CYS A 481 4.60 -33.02 -8.62
C CYS A 481 3.27 -33.77 -8.55
N LEU A 482 2.40 -33.64 -9.57
CA LEU A 482 1.12 -34.36 -9.58
C LEU A 482 1.31 -35.88 -9.66
N ALA A 483 2.25 -36.37 -10.48
CA ALA A 483 2.57 -37.80 -10.54
C ALA A 483 3.04 -38.35 -9.18
N GLY A 484 3.99 -37.67 -8.52
CA GLY A 484 4.47 -38.04 -7.20
C GLY A 484 3.38 -38.00 -6.11
N LEU A 485 2.53 -36.97 -6.15
CA LEU A 485 1.39 -36.84 -5.22
C LEU A 485 0.35 -37.94 -5.44
N VAL A 486 -0.03 -38.24 -6.69
CA VAL A 486 -1.06 -39.24 -7.03
C VAL A 486 -0.62 -40.65 -6.63
N LEU A 487 0.64 -41.02 -6.88
CA LEU A 487 1.13 -42.37 -6.58
C LEU A 487 1.47 -42.59 -5.10
N ARG A 488 1.80 -41.53 -4.33
CA ARG A 488 2.32 -41.68 -2.96
C ARG A 488 1.50 -41.02 -1.86
N VAL A 489 0.78 -39.93 -2.13
CA VAL A 489 0.25 -39.04 -1.08
C VAL A 489 -1.28 -38.99 -1.10
N LEU A 490 -1.89 -38.75 -2.27
CA LEU A 490 -3.34 -38.65 -2.41
C LEU A 490 -4.11 -39.92 -1.96
N PRO A 491 -3.62 -41.17 -2.16
CA PRO A 491 -4.28 -42.37 -1.65
C PRO A 491 -4.48 -42.37 -0.12
N HIS A 492 -3.59 -41.71 0.63
CA HIS A 492 -3.63 -41.57 2.09
C HIS A 492 -4.26 -40.26 2.57
N MET A 493 -4.64 -39.36 1.66
CA MET A 493 -5.12 -38.01 1.96
C MET A 493 -6.65 -37.95 1.91
N ARG A 494 -7.30 -37.30 2.89
CA ARG A 494 -8.78 -37.14 2.94
C ARG A 494 -9.12 -35.70 3.27
N LEU A 495 -10.11 -35.11 2.59
CA LEU A 495 -10.52 -33.73 2.83
C LEU A 495 -11.23 -33.60 4.19
N ARG A 496 -10.92 -32.51 4.91
CA ARG A 496 -11.49 -32.16 6.21
C ARG A 496 -11.97 -30.72 6.20
N ASP A 497 -13.22 -30.50 6.62
CA ASP A 497 -13.85 -29.17 6.75
C ASP A 497 -13.74 -28.27 5.49
N THR A 498 -13.52 -28.87 4.31
CA THR A 498 -13.21 -28.21 3.03
C THR A 498 -14.35 -28.41 2.04
N THR A 499 -14.81 -27.31 1.44
CA THR A 499 -15.98 -27.28 0.54
C THR A 499 -15.63 -26.65 -0.81
N GLU A 500 -16.55 -26.71 -1.77
CA GLU A 500 -16.36 -26.11 -3.10
C GLU A 500 -16.19 -24.57 -3.03
N GLU A 501 -16.74 -23.91 -1.99
CA GLU A 501 -16.50 -22.49 -1.73
C GLU A 501 -15.05 -22.15 -1.38
N ASP A 502 -14.25 -23.14 -0.93
CA ASP A 502 -12.85 -22.91 -0.58
C ASP A 502 -11.92 -22.88 -1.81
N VAL A 503 -12.37 -23.44 -2.95
CA VAL A 503 -11.67 -23.41 -4.25
C VAL A 503 -12.34 -22.50 -5.30
N THR A 504 -13.63 -22.20 -5.13
CA THR A 504 -14.39 -21.38 -6.09
C THR A 504 -13.98 -19.91 -6.03
N TYR A 505 -13.72 -19.33 -7.21
CA TYR A 505 -13.44 -17.91 -7.37
C TYR A 505 -14.58 -17.02 -6.84
N ASP A 506 -14.24 -16.05 -6.00
CA ASP A 506 -15.17 -15.03 -5.51
C ASP A 506 -14.77 -13.59 -5.90
N TYR A 507 -13.48 -13.24 -5.83
CA TYR A 507 -13.00 -11.90 -6.21
C TYR A 507 -11.59 -11.91 -6.80
N ASP A 508 -11.27 -10.86 -7.57
CA ASP A 508 -9.95 -10.66 -8.17
C ASP A 508 -9.00 -9.97 -7.17
N MET A 509 -7.77 -10.44 -7.06
CA MET A 509 -6.66 -9.70 -6.45
C MET A 509 -5.44 -9.80 -7.37
N PHE A 510 -5.64 -9.54 -8.66
CA PHE A 510 -4.79 -9.97 -9.79
C PHE A 510 -4.80 -11.49 -10.02
N ILE A 511 -4.63 -12.27 -8.94
CA ILE A 511 -4.90 -13.71 -8.83
C ILE A 511 -6.34 -13.98 -8.37
N PRO A 512 -6.91 -15.17 -8.64
CA PRO A 512 -8.24 -15.53 -8.15
C PRO A 512 -8.24 -15.76 -6.65
N MET A 513 -9.18 -15.13 -5.93
CA MET A 513 -9.36 -15.29 -4.49
C MET A 513 -10.70 -15.96 -4.18
N THR A 514 -10.73 -16.80 -3.14
CA THR A 514 -11.96 -17.48 -2.70
C THR A 514 -12.62 -16.76 -1.52
N LYS A 515 -13.93 -16.95 -1.37
CA LYS A 515 -14.84 -16.20 -0.48
C LYS A 515 -14.33 -16.04 0.97
N HIS A 516 -13.67 -17.08 1.49
CA HIS A 516 -13.12 -17.09 2.85
C HIS A 516 -11.59 -17.28 2.88
N ASN A 517 -10.93 -17.43 1.72
CA ASN A 517 -9.50 -17.68 1.54
C ASN A 517 -8.91 -18.73 2.53
N ARG A 518 -9.66 -19.81 2.81
CA ARG A 518 -9.26 -20.85 3.78
C ARG A 518 -8.34 -21.93 3.19
N GLY A 519 -8.22 -21.99 1.86
CA GLY A 519 -7.44 -22.99 1.14
C GLY A 519 -8.04 -24.41 1.17
N VAL A 520 -7.25 -25.42 0.82
CA VAL A 520 -7.69 -26.82 0.73
C VAL A 520 -7.09 -27.60 1.90
N ARG A 521 -7.93 -28.03 2.86
CA ARG A 521 -7.49 -28.71 4.08
C ARG A 521 -7.80 -30.20 4.04
N PRO A 522 -6.80 -31.07 3.85
CA PRO A 522 -6.91 -32.49 4.13
C PRO A 522 -6.26 -32.87 5.47
N THR A 523 -6.50 -34.11 5.88
CA THR A 523 -5.65 -34.88 6.81
C THR A 523 -5.02 -36.05 6.06
N LEU A 524 -3.92 -36.60 6.59
CA LEU A 524 -3.31 -37.84 6.09
C LEU A 524 -3.46 -38.97 7.10
N ALA A 525 -3.92 -40.14 6.63
CA ALA A 525 -4.10 -41.35 7.41
C ALA A 525 -3.45 -42.56 6.70
N LEU A 526 -2.59 -43.29 7.41
CA LEU A 526 -1.96 -44.51 6.90
C LEU A 526 -2.96 -45.68 6.86
N PRO A 527 -2.77 -46.69 5.99
CA PRO A 527 -3.75 -47.77 5.79
C PRO A 527 -4.05 -48.64 7.02
N ASN A 528 -3.14 -48.70 7.99
CA ASN A 528 -3.17 -49.70 9.08
C ASN A 528 -4.07 -49.33 10.27
N LEU A 529 -5.08 -48.47 10.08
CA LEU A 529 -5.99 -48.03 11.14
C LEU A 529 -7.46 -47.89 10.70
N ILE A 530 -7.86 -48.63 9.66
CA ILE A 530 -9.29 -48.85 9.33
C ILE A 530 -9.70 -50.22 9.88
N THR A 531 -10.18 -50.24 11.12
CA THR A 531 -11.22 -51.19 11.52
C THR A 531 -12.57 -50.56 11.15
N GLU A 532 -13.51 -51.35 10.64
CA GLU A 532 -14.80 -50.87 10.17
C GLU A 532 -15.60 -50.15 11.28
N LEU A 533 -16.13 -48.96 10.98
CA LEU A 533 -17.17 -48.32 11.78
C LEU A 533 -18.09 -47.47 10.89
N TYR A 534 -18.78 -48.17 10.00
CA TYR A 534 -19.80 -47.63 9.11
C TYR A 534 -21.10 -47.39 9.91
N ILE A 535 -21.21 -46.27 10.61
CA ILE A 535 -22.42 -45.88 11.36
C ILE A 535 -22.99 -44.56 10.83
N SER A 536 -24.22 -44.65 10.31
CA SER A 536 -25.04 -43.49 9.91
C SER A 536 -25.50 -42.68 11.13
N PRO A 537 -25.73 -41.36 10.99
CA PRO A 537 -25.96 -40.49 12.14
C PRO A 537 -27.38 -40.62 12.74
N PRO A 538 -27.50 -40.77 14.07
CA PRO A 538 -28.72 -40.43 14.79
C PRO A 538 -28.68 -39.00 15.33
N LEU A 539 -29.86 -38.39 15.47
CA LEU A 539 -30.05 -37.13 16.19
C LEU A 539 -29.83 -37.34 17.69
N PHE A 540 -29.14 -36.43 18.40
CA PHE A 540 -29.73 -35.55 19.42
C PHE A 540 -28.69 -34.60 20.08
N SER A 541 -29.17 -33.75 21.00
CA SER A 541 -28.45 -32.67 21.69
C SER A 541 -27.73 -33.11 22.99
N PRO A 542 -26.88 -32.27 23.63
CA PRO A 542 -25.85 -32.72 24.57
C PRO A 542 -26.23 -32.62 26.06
N GLU A 543 -25.50 -33.33 26.93
CA GLU A 543 -24.99 -32.82 28.23
C GLU A 543 -23.99 -33.76 28.94
N SER A 544 -23.22 -33.20 29.91
CA SER A 544 -22.32 -33.86 30.90
C SER A 544 -21.04 -34.58 30.36
N LEU A 545 -19.81 -34.27 30.82
CA LEU A 545 -19.12 -34.56 32.12
C LEU A 545 -18.45 -35.98 32.09
N SER A 546 -17.20 -36.23 32.53
CA SER A 546 -16.21 -35.43 33.28
C SER A 546 -14.77 -35.56 32.76
N ARG A 547 -13.88 -34.76 33.35
CA ARG A 547 -12.42 -34.94 33.36
C ARG A 547 -12.06 -36.28 34.01
N ASP A 548 -11.00 -36.96 33.57
CA ASP A 548 -9.64 -36.84 34.14
C ASP A 548 -8.64 -37.67 33.28
N ILE A 549 -7.42 -37.94 33.77
CA ILE A 549 -6.32 -38.64 33.07
C ILE A 549 -5.67 -37.85 31.91
N LEU A 550 -4.94 -36.77 32.23
CA LEU A 550 -3.70 -36.37 31.52
C LEU A 550 -2.93 -35.28 32.30
N LYS A 551 -2.53 -35.61 33.53
CA LYS A 551 -1.86 -34.67 34.46
C LYS A 551 -0.53 -35.19 35.04
N LEU A 552 0.01 -36.25 34.46
CA LEU A 552 1.16 -37.01 34.99
C LEU A 552 2.10 -37.46 33.85
N CYS A 553 2.75 -36.50 33.19
CA CYS A 553 4.14 -36.67 32.71
C CYS A 553 4.75 -35.32 32.26
N MET A 554 6.08 -35.30 32.14
CA MET A 554 6.89 -34.22 31.52
C MET A 554 6.85 -32.83 32.19
N SER A 555 6.91 -32.79 33.52
CA SER A 555 7.52 -31.67 34.25
C SER A 555 9.02 -31.92 34.47
N SER A 556 9.92 -31.39 33.62
CA SER A 556 11.34 -31.06 33.91
C SER A 556 12.12 -30.70 32.64
N ILE A 557 13.11 -29.80 32.76
CA ILE A 557 14.09 -29.39 31.72
C ILE A 557 13.42 -28.66 30.52
N LEU A 558 13.59 -27.37 30.27
CA LEU A 558 14.51 -26.37 30.85
C LEU A 558 13.82 -24.99 30.97
N GLN A 559 14.28 -24.16 31.91
CA GLN A 559 13.70 -22.84 32.23
C GLN A 559 14.49 -21.70 31.57
N VAL A 560 13.81 -20.59 31.26
CA VAL A 560 14.20 -19.20 31.61
C VAL A 560 12.93 -18.34 31.49
N PRO A 561 12.65 -17.39 32.40
CA PRO A 561 11.27 -17.18 32.84
C PRO A 561 10.47 -16.15 32.04
N SER A 562 9.36 -16.60 31.44
CA SER A 562 8.12 -15.86 31.54
C SER A 562 7.51 -16.08 32.94
N ASN A 563 6.76 -15.09 33.45
CA ASN A 563 5.94 -15.23 34.67
C ASN A 563 4.45 -15.17 34.26
N PRO A 564 3.75 -16.30 34.06
CA PRO A 564 2.51 -16.34 33.30
C PRO A 564 1.24 -16.51 34.16
N ASP A 565 1.14 -15.83 35.30
CA ASP A 565 -0.05 -15.88 36.17
C ASP A 565 -1.09 -14.78 35.84
N LEU A 566 -1.82 -14.99 34.73
CA LEU A 566 -3.31 -15.04 34.75
C LEU A 566 -3.87 -15.47 33.38
N GLY A 567 -4.25 -16.75 33.27
CA GLY A 567 -4.99 -17.28 32.11
C GLY A 567 -6.50 -17.03 32.21
N LEU A 568 -7.14 -16.80 31.05
CA LEU A 568 -8.59 -16.62 30.90
C LEU A 568 -9.40 -17.82 31.44
N THR A 569 -10.44 -17.56 32.26
CA THR A 569 -11.56 -18.50 32.45
C THR A 569 -12.90 -17.77 32.65
N HIS A 570 -13.94 -18.31 32.02
CA HIS A 570 -15.39 -18.08 32.21
C HIS A 570 -15.97 -16.65 32.26
N TYR A 571 -16.78 -16.35 31.23
CA TYR A 571 -18.00 -15.54 31.39
C TYR A 571 -19.14 -16.43 31.91
N SER A 572 -19.55 -16.27 33.17
CA SER A 572 -20.90 -16.62 33.64
C SER A 572 -21.18 -16.13 35.07
N THR A 573 -22.39 -15.59 35.29
CA THR A 573 -23.04 -15.29 36.58
C THR A 573 -22.26 -14.45 37.62
N LEU A 574 -22.63 -13.17 37.68
CA LEU A 574 -22.66 -12.29 38.86
C LEU A 574 -22.11 -12.87 40.18
N ARG A 575 -20.84 -12.59 40.45
CA ARG A 575 -20.36 -12.39 41.83
C ARG A 575 -19.35 -11.26 41.83
N VAL A 576 -19.66 -10.17 42.52
CA VAL A 576 -18.76 -9.02 42.65
C VAL A 576 -17.53 -9.49 43.45
N LYS A 577 -16.42 -9.70 42.75
CA LYS A 577 -15.11 -9.84 43.40
C LYS A 577 -14.75 -8.46 43.96
N PRO A 578 -14.60 -8.27 45.28
CA PRO A 578 -14.24 -6.97 45.82
C PRO A 578 -12.87 -6.58 45.25
N PRO A 579 -12.63 -5.30 44.91
CA PRO A 579 -11.32 -4.86 44.45
C PRO A 579 -10.29 -5.12 45.57
N ALA A 580 -9.10 -5.57 45.19
CA ALA A 580 -7.95 -5.67 46.10
C ALA A 580 -7.32 -4.29 46.41
N VAL A 581 -8.05 -3.22 46.09
CA VAL A 581 -7.67 -1.81 46.18
C VAL A 581 -8.71 -1.12 47.04
N ASP A 582 -8.25 -0.40 48.07
CA ASP A 582 -9.10 0.25 49.07
C ASP A 582 -10.09 1.25 48.41
N PRO A 583 -11.42 1.13 48.66
CA PRO A 583 -12.43 1.99 48.07
C PRO A 583 -12.41 3.45 48.61
N THR A 584 -11.66 3.73 49.67
CA THR A 584 -11.43 5.08 50.19
C THR A 584 -10.31 5.82 49.46
N VAL A 585 -9.41 5.11 48.77
CA VAL A 585 -8.29 5.72 48.03
C VAL A 585 -8.80 6.58 46.87
N ARG A 586 -8.24 7.79 46.76
CA ARG A 586 -8.57 8.80 45.74
C ARG A 586 -7.39 9.17 44.84
N THR A 587 -6.19 8.73 45.19
CA THR A 587 -4.93 9.03 44.48
C THR A 587 -4.04 7.80 44.45
N SER A 588 -3.57 7.40 43.27
CA SER A 588 -2.59 6.32 43.09
C SER A 588 -1.17 6.87 43.00
N PRO A 589 -0.13 6.09 43.36
CA PRO A 589 1.26 6.45 43.08
C PRO A 589 1.52 6.55 41.57
N THR A 590 2.42 7.45 41.19
CA THR A 590 2.79 7.70 39.79
C THR A 590 4.05 6.91 39.43
N ASP A 591 3.87 5.68 38.98
CA ASP A 591 4.93 4.80 38.47
C ASP A 591 4.64 4.46 37.00
N GLY A 592 5.66 4.09 36.22
CA GLY A 592 5.47 3.65 34.83
C GLY A 592 4.82 4.71 33.92
N LEU A 593 3.70 4.38 33.28
CA LEU A 593 3.00 5.26 32.33
C LEU A 593 2.47 6.56 32.98
N PRO A 594 1.76 6.54 34.13
CA PRO A 594 1.45 7.74 34.91
C PRO A 594 2.66 8.64 35.17
N LEU A 595 3.82 8.07 35.51
CA LEU A 595 5.05 8.85 35.73
C LEU A 595 5.53 9.52 34.42
N ALA A 596 5.50 8.79 33.30
CA ALA A 596 5.84 9.34 31.99
C ALA A 596 4.89 10.47 31.58
N ILE A 597 3.59 10.36 31.89
CA ILE A 597 2.59 11.42 31.64
C ILE A 597 2.92 12.68 32.44
N VAL A 598 3.20 12.55 33.74
CA VAL A 598 3.54 13.70 34.59
C VAL A 598 4.86 14.34 34.15
N ALA A 599 5.93 13.54 33.98
CA ALA A 599 7.26 14.03 33.65
C ALA A 599 7.29 14.70 32.25
N LEU A 600 6.85 14.00 31.20
CA LEU A 600 6.96 14.52 29.83
C LEU A 600 6.01 15.69 29.59
N SER A 601 4.78 15.65 30.10
CA SER A 601 3.85 16.78 29.93
C SER A 601 4.34 18.03 30.66
N THR A 602 4.95 17.89 31.85
CA THR A 602 5.55 19.03 32.58
C THR A 602 6.75 19.63 31.83
N ILE A 603 7.61 18.80 31.24
CA ILE A 603 8.77 19.24 30.44
C ILE A 603 8.30 20.00 29.17
N PHE A 604 7.39 19.41 28.40
CA PHE A 604 6.89 20.03 27.16
C PHE A 604 6.05 21.29 27.44
N LEU A 605 5.28 21.33 28.53
CA LEU A 605 4.58 22.54 28.97
C LEU A 605 5.58 23.66 29.33
N SER A 606 6.59 23.37 30.15
CA SER A 606 7.58 24.35 30.59
C SER A 606 8.33 24.97 29.40
N LEU A 607 8.77 24.13 28.45
CA LEU A 607 9.40 24.58 27.21
C LEU A 607 8.44 25.39 26.32
N SER A 608 7.17 25.00 26.24
CA SER A 608 6.14 25.72 25.48
C SER A 608 5.87 27.11 26.05
N VAL A 609 5.66 27.22 27.37
CA VAL A 609 5.40 28.49 28.05
C VAL A 609 6.60 29.44 27.89
N ILE A 610 7.83 28.95 28.09
CA ILE A 610 9.05 29.76 27.93
C ILE A 610 9.21 30.25 26.49
N THR A 611 9.04 29.37 25.50
CA THR A 611 9.21 29.75 24.07
C THR A 611 8.11 30.67 23.56
N VAL A 612 6.85 30.47 23.96
CA VAL A 612 5.73 31.35 23.61
C VAL A 612 5.81 32.70 24.32
N ALA A 613 6.20 32.75 25.60
CA ALA A 613 6.42 34.00 26.32
C ALA A 613 7.55 34.81 25.67
N LEU A 614 8.67 34.17 25.31
CA LEU A 614 9.81 34.83 24.67
C LEU A 614 9.47 35.31 23.24
N ARG A 615 8.72 34.52 22.46
CA ARG A 615 8.13 34.94 21.17
C ARG A 615 7.31 36.22 21.34
N THR A 616 6.37 36.22 22.30
CA THR A 616 5.46 37.33 22.56
C THR A 616 6.22 38.58 22.99
N TYR A 617 7.15 38.48 23.94
CA TYR A 617 7.99 39.59 24.39
C TYR A 617 8.79 40.21 23.22
N ILE A 618 9.45 39.38 22.40
CA ILE A 618 10.26 39.87 21.28
C ILE A 618 9.39 40.60 20.24
N ARG A 619 8.22 40.07 19.89
CA ARG A 619 7.33 40.70 18.90
C ARG A 619 6.64 41.95 19.42
N LEU A 620 6.23 41.99 20.69
CA LEU A 620 5.74 43.22 21.33
C LEU A 620 6.83 44.30 21.33
N LYS A 621 8.06 43.95 21.74
CA LYS A 621 9.20 44.89 21.77
C LYS A 621 9.64 45.38 20.38
N LYS A 622 9.41 44.59 19.33
CA LYS A 622 9.60 45.00 17.92
C LYS A 622 8.39 45.73 17.31
N GLY A 623 7.22 45.72 17.95
CA GLY A 623 5.98 46.24 17.38
C GLY A 623 5.38 45.39 16.23
N THR A 624 5.76 44.11 16.13
CA THR A 624 5.36 43.19 15.05
C THR A 624 4.36 42.11 15.49
N PHE A 625 3.67 42.35 16.62
CA PHE A 625 2.67 41.44 17.18
C PHE A 625 1.52 41.19 16.19
N GLY A 626 1.12 39.92 16.02
CA GLY A 626 0.17 39.50 15.02
C GLY A 626 -0.97 38.61 15.54
N ILE A 627 -1.94 38.38 14.66
CA ILE A 627 -3.06 37.45 14.90
C ILE A 627 -2.55 36.02 15.15
N ASP A 628 -1.43 35.63 14.53
CA ASP A 628 -0.72 34.38 14.79
C ASP A 628 -0.20 34.29 16.24
N ASP A 629 0.22 35.40 16.84
CA ASP A 629 0.67 35.42 18.24
C ASP A 629 -0.53 35.34 19.20
N GLY A 630 -1.64 36.01 18.88
CA GLY A 630 -2.90 35.86 19.61
C GLY A 630 -3.39 34.41 19.66
N PHE A 631 -3.43 33.72 18.51
CA PHE A 631 -3.76 32.30 18.45
C PHE A 631 -2.77 31.41 19.22
N MET A 632 -1.47 31.76 19.22
CA MET A 632 -0.46 31.01 19.98
C MET A 632 -0.60 31.18 21.50
N ILE A 633 -0.95 32.38 21.98
CA ILE A 633 -1.22 32.64 23.39
C ILE A 633 -2.45 31.85 23.84
N VAL A 634 -3.55 31.90 23.08
CA VAL A 634 -4.77 31.12 23.37
C VAL A 634 -4.47 29.61 23.38
N GLY A 635 -3.75 29.12 22.37
CA GLY A 635 -3.35 27.71 22.29
C GLY A 635 -2.46 27.27 23.47
N CYS A 636 -1.52 28.11 23.90
CA CYS A 636 -0.67 27.84 25.05
C CYS A 636 -1.46 27.82 26.38
N VAL A 637 -2.44 28.71 26.56
CA VAL A 637 -3.35 28.67 27.72
C VAL A 637 -4.20 27.40 27.72
N MET A 638 -4.82 27.05 26.59
CA MET A 638 -5.61 25.82 26.46
C MET A 638 -4.77 24.55 26.67
N TYR A 639 -3.54 24.53 26.17
CA TYR A 639 -2.57 23.44 26.40
C TYR A 639 -2.11 23.35 27.85
N THR A 640 -2.03 24.47 28.57
CA THR A 640 -1.74 24.50 30.02
C THR A 640 -2.87 23.83 30.80
N VAL A 641 -4.13 24.15 30.47
CA VAL A 641 -5.31 23.51 31.10
C VAL A 641 -5.37 22.02 30.77
N ALA A 642 -5.17 21.64 29.50
CA ALA A 642 -5.09 20.23 29.11
C ALA A 642 -3.98 19.48 29.85
N THR A 643 -2.79 20.08 29.97
CA THR A 643 -1.66 19.46 30.72
C THR A 643 -1.99 19.29 32.20
N ALA A 644 -2.63 20.26 32.85
CA ALA A 644 -3.07 20.14 34.24
C ALA A 644 -4.10 19.01 34.43
N LEU A 645 -5.07 18.88 33.51
CA LEU A 645 -6.07 17.81 33.51
C LEU A 645 -5.42 16.43 33.30
N ALA A 646 -4.41 16.33 32.42
CA ALA A 646 -3.63 15.12 32.17
C ALA A 646 -2.84 14.66 33.41
N ILE A 647 -2.14 15.60 34.06
CA ILE A 647 -1.39 15.35 35.30
C ILE A 647 -2.35 14.90 36.42
N HIS A 648 -3.46 15.60 36.61
CA HIS A 648 -4.47 15.24 37.61
C HIS A 648 -5.11 13.88 37.33
N GLY A 649 -5.41 13.57 36.06
CA GLY A 649 -5.90 12.25 35.65
C GLY A 649 -4.92 11.13 35.99
N ALA A 650 -3.63 11.33 35.76
CA ALA A 650 -2.58 10.35 36.10
C ALA A 650 -2.48 10.07 37.60
N PHE A 651 -2.70 11.07 38.47
CA PHE A 651 -2.80 10.86 39.91
C PHE A 651 -4.10 10.15 40.35
N VAL A 652 -5.21 10.32 39.62
CA VAL A 652 -6.50 9.69 39.93
C VAL A 652 -6.54 8.21 39.51
N GLY A 653 -5.96 7.87 38.36
CA GLY A 653 -5.87 6.49 37.86
C GLY A 653 -5.58 6.31 36.37
N LEU A 654 -5.50 7.40 35.60
CA LEU A 654 -5.30 7.34 34.15
C LEU A 654 -3.90 6.80 33.80
N GLY A 655 -3.84 5.73 32.99
CA GLY A 655 -2.59 5.02 32.68
C GLY A 655 -2.30 3.80 33.56
N ARG A 656 -3.23 3.40 34.43
CA ARG A 656 -3.22 2.11 35.14
C ARG A 656 -4.18 1.10 34.47
N LEU A 657 -3.94 -0.18 34.71
CA LEU A 657 -4.82 -1.28 34.27
C LEU A 657 -6.10 -1.33 35.13
N ASP A 658 -7.17 -1.93 34.64
CA ASP A 658 -8.46 -1.97 35.35
C ASP A 658 -8.37 -2.71 36.70
N VAL A 659 -7.42 -3.65 36.82
CA VAL A 659 -7.13 -4.41 38.05
C VAL A 659 -6.50 -3.57 39.17
N ASP A 660 -5.84 -2.46 38.83
CA ASP A 660 -5.15 -1.55 39.77
C ASP A 660 -6.09 -0.44 40.31
N LEU A 661 -7.34 -0.37 39.85
CA LEU A 661 -8.23 0.78 40.04
C LEU A 661 -9.53 0.40 40.74
N ASN A 662 -9.92 1.17 41.75
CA ASN A 662 -11.28 1.07 42.30
C ASN A 662 -12.32 1.72 41.35
N PRO A 663 -13.62 1.36 41.42
CA PRO A 663 -14.63 1.84 40.47
C PRO A 663 -14.84 3.37 40.46
N TRP A 664 -14.52 4.06 41.57
CA TRP A 664 -14.51 5.53 41.60
C TRP A 664 -13.35 6.10 40.78
N GLN A 665 -12.15 5.52 40.90
CA GLN A 665 -10.99 5.92 40.12
C GLN A 665 -11.19 5.68 38.61
N GLN A 666 -11.79 4.56 38.21
CA GLN A 666 -12.12 4.30 36.81
C GLN A 666 -13.07 5.37 36.22
N SER A 667 -14.18 5.66 36.92
CA SER A 667 -15.13 6.73 36.57
C SER A 667 -14.44 8.10 36.47
N GLU A 668 -13.69 8.47 37.51
CA GLU A 668 -13.11 9.80 37.62
C GLU A 668 -11.94 10.00 36.64
N ALA A 669 -11.12 8.98 36.38
CA ALA A 669 -10.06 9.02 35.35
C ALA A 669 -10.64 9.20 33.94
N MET A 670 -11.73 8.49 33.60
CA MET A 670 -12.42 8.65 32.31
C MET A 670 -13.07 10.04 32.18
N LYS A 671 -13.65 10.58 33.25
CA LYS A 671 -14.13 11.97 33.31
C LYS A 671 -13.01 12.97 33.02
N TYR A 672 -11.85 12.86 33.67
CA TYR A 672 -10.70 13.73 33.40
C TYR A 672 -10.20 13.59 31.95
N TYR A 673 -10.20 12.39 31.37
CA TYR A 673 -9.87 12.18 29.95
C TYR A 673 -10.87 12.85 28.99
N ILE A 674 -12.18 12.80 29.28
CA ILE A 674 -13.21 13.44 28.44
C ILE A 674 -13.19 14.97 28.56
N ILE A 675 -12.84 15.51 29.73
CA ILE A 675 -12.60 16.96 29.87
C ILE A 675 -11.30 17.35 29.16
N TRP A 676 -10.24 16.54 29.27
CA TRP A 676 -8.96 16.73 28.60
C TRP A 676 -9.11 16.81 27.08
N ILE A 677 -9.78 15.85 26.43
CA ILE A 677 -9.86 15.80 24.96
C ILE A 677 -10.54 17.06 24.39
N LEU A 678 -11.58 17.57 25.05
CA LEU A 678 -12.27 18.81 24.64
C LEU A 678 -11.34 20.04 24.70
N HIS A 679 -10.44 20.11 25.68
CA HIS A 679 -9.45 21.19 25.79
C HIS A 679 -8.28 20.99 24.82
N TYR A 680 -7.82 19.75 24.63
CA TYR A 680 -6.73 19.39 23.71
C TYR A 680 -7.07 19.73 22.26
N VAL A 681 -8.25 19.34 21.74
CA VAL A 681 -8.56 19.61 20.32
C VAL A 681 -8.68 21.11 20.04
N LEU A 682 -9.14 21.92 21.02
CA LEU A 682 -9.14 23.38 20.92
C LEU A 682 -7.72 24.00 21.00
N ALA A 683 -6.87 23.49 21.88
CA ALA A 683 -5.45 23.88 21.94
C ALA A 683 -4.76 23.57 20.60
N LEU A 684 -4.99 22.38 20.04
CA LEU A 684 -4.38 21.96 18.79
C LEU A 684 -4.85 22.79 17.60
N ALA A 685 -6.15 23.05 17.49
CA ALA A 685 -6.71 23.87 16.41
C ALA A 685 -6.15 25.31 16.43
N THR A 686 -5.99 25.90 17.62
CA THR A 686 -5.44 27.26 17.76
C THR A 686 -3.92 27.31 17.53
N VAL A 687 -3.16 26.32 18.01
CA VAL A 687 -1.73 26.16 17.69
C VAL A 687 -1.50 25.98 16.18
N LYS A 688 -2.21 25.06 15.52
CA LYS A 688 -2.08 24.84 14.06
C LYS A 688 -2.57 26.05 13.25
N SER A 689 -3.57 26.80 13.74
CA SER A 689 -3.97 28.09 13.15
C SER A 689 -2.83 29.12 13.18
N SER A 690 -2.13 29.25 14.32
CA SER A 690 -0.95 30.13 14.42
C SER A 690 0.16 29.74 13.45
N ILE A 691 0.47 28.44 13.33
CA ILE A 691 1.48 27.94 12.38
C ILE A 691 1.05 28.26 10.93
N CYS A 692 -0.21 28.01 10.56
CA CYS A 692 -0.75 28.36 9.25
C CYS A 692 -0.58 29.86 8.94
N ILE A 693 -0.99 30.76 9.84
CA ILE A 693 -0.87 32.21 9.64
C ILE A 693 0.62 32.63 9.60
N THR A 694 1.49 31.99 10.38
CA THR A 694 2.95 32.24 10.35
C THR A 694 3.54 31.85 8.98
N ILE A 695 3.18 30.69 8.43
CA ILE A 695 3.59 30.28 7.06
C ILE A 695 3.03 31.25 6.01
N MET A 696 1.76 31.67 6.14
CA MET A 696 1.09 32.57 5.20
C MET A 696 1.74 33.98 5.12
N ARG A 697 2.32 34.44 6.23
CA ARG A 697 3.15 35.67 6.30
C ARG A 697 4.47 35.49 5.55
N ILE A 698 5.18 34.38 5.78
CA ILE A 698 6.50 34.09 5.16
C ILE A 698 6.37 33.80 3.65
N ALA A 699 5.30 33.12 3.23
CA ALA A 699 5.03 32.72 1.84
C ALA A 699 4.50 33.87 0.96
N SER A 700 5.05 35.08 1.10
CA SER A 700 4.38 36.32 0.67
C SER A 700 4.11 36.42 -0.85
N THR A 701 4.92 35.76 -1.69
CA THR A 701 4.84 35.83 -3.16
C THR A 701 4.12 34.66 -3.85
N ARG A 702 3.90 33.50 -3.21
CA ARG A 702 3.39 32.27 -3.89
C ARG A 702 1.92 31.98 -3.60
N ILE A 703 1.03 32.31 -4.54
CA ILE A 703 -0.44 32.19 -4.40
C ILE A 703 -0.92 30.74 -4.11
N ASN A 704 -0.39 29.74 -4.83
CA ASN A 704 -0.77 28.33 -4.64
C ASN A 704 -0.49 27.84 -3.21
N LEU A 705 0.60 28.32 -2.61
CA LEU A 705 1.02 27.97 -1.25
C LEU A 705 0.07 28.60 -0.22
N ARG A 706 -0.37 29.85 -0.43
CA ARG A 706 -1.40 30.49 0.42
C ARG A 706 -2.74 29.76 0.38
N ILE A 707 -3.17 29.28 -0.80
CA ILE A 707 -4.43 28.52 -0.93
C ILE A 707 -4.35 27.19 -0.17
N ALA A 708 -3.25 26.46 -0.30
CA ALA A 708 -3.05 25.22 0.45
C ALA A 708 -3.09 25.45 1.97
N VAL A 709 -2.52 26.55 2.46
CA VAL A 709 -2.60 26.95 3.88
C VAL A 709 -4.03 27.32 4.32
N TYR A 710 -4.84 27.95 3.47
CA TYR A 710 -6.26 28.20 3.78
C TYR A 710 -7.11 26.91 3.81
N VAL A 711 -6.86 25.97 2.88
CA VAL A 711 -7.52 24.65 2.88
C VAL A 711 -7.14 23.87 4.13
N LEU A 712 -5.85 23.90 4.51
CA LEU A 712 -5.31 23.29 5.72
C LEU A 712 -5.92 23.87 7.00
N LEU A 713 -6.10 25.20 7.07
CA LEU A 713 -6.80 25.87 8.16
C LEU A 713 -8.27 25.41 8.24
N ALA A 714 -8.97 25.31 7.11
CA ALA A 714 -10.36 24.84 7.07
C ALA A 714 -10.50 23.38 7.52
N ILE A 715 -9.59 22.48 7.10
CA ILE A 715 -9.55 21.08 7.54
C ILE A 715 -9.30 21.00 9.05
N THR A 716 -8.38 21.81 9.58
CA THR A 716 -8.07 21.89 11.02
C THR A 716 -9.31 22.24 11.84
N TRP A 717 -10.05 23.29 11.46
CA TRP A 717 -11.27 23.71 12.16
C TRP A 717 -12.45 22.75 11.96
N ALA A 718 -12.61 22.16 10.77
CA ALA A 718 -13.62 21.14 10.54
C ALA A 718 -13.39 19.90 11.43
N SER A 719 -12.13 19.45 11.55
CA SER A 719 -11.76 18.37 12.46
C SER A 719 -12.06 18.71 13.92
N PHE A 720 -11.78 19.95 14.34
CA PHE A 720 -12.14 20.41 15.69
C PHE A 720 -13.64 20.30 15.94
N PHE A 721 -14.49 20.87 15.06
CA PHE A 721 -15.93 20.83 15.24
C PHE A 721 -16.50 19.40 15.23
N ILE A 722 -16.05 18.55 14.31
CA ILE A 722 -16.48 17.14 14.23
C ILE A 722 -16.13 16.39 15.53
N THR A 723 -14.90 16.54 16.02
CA THR A 723 -14.44 15.82 17.22
C THR A 723 -15.12 16.36 18.48
N PHE A 724 -15.15 17.69 18.66
CA PHE A 724 -15.71 18.35 19.84
C PHE A 724 -17.22 18.09 19.97
N ILE A 725 -17.99 18.26 18.88
CA ILE A 725 -19.43 18.00 18.88
C ILE A 725 -19.70 16.49 18.97
N GLY A 726 -18.89 15.65 18.30
CA GLY A 726 -18.99 14.19 18.37
C GLY A 726 -18.84 13.66 19.80
N THR A 727 -17.80 14.10 20.53
CA THR A 727 -17.58 13.72 21.93
C THR A 727 -18.72 14.20 22.83
N LEU A 728 -19.23 15.43 22.65
CA LEU A 728 -20.35 15.95 23.44
C LEU A 728 -21.70 15.28 23.16
N LEU A 729 -21.91 14.75 21.95
CA LEU A 729 -23.17 14.08 21.57
C LEU A 729 -23.14 12.55 21.69
N TYR A 730 -21.98 11.95 22.04
CA TYR A 730 -21.80 10.49 22.06
C TYR A 730 -22.72 9.77 23.05
N CYS A 731 -23.04 10.38 24.20
CA CYS A 731 -24.07 9.89 25.12
C CYS A 731 -25.01 11.00 25.57
N ARG A 732 -26.25 10.62 25.91
CA ARG A 732 -27.30 11.50 26.44
C ARG A 732 -27.80 10.92 27.78
N PRO A 733 -27.66 11.64 28.91
CA PRO A 733 -26.84 12.85 29.10
C PRO A 733 -25.33 12.57 28.99
N VAL A 734 -24.51 13.61 28.78
CA VAL A 734 -23.05 13.47 28.56
C VAL A 734 -22.34 12.77 29.73
N ARG A 735 -22.84 12.94 30.97
CA ARG A 735 -22.31 12.28 32.18
C ARG A 735 -22.29 10.75 32.10
N THR A 736 -23.10 10.15 31.24
CA THR A 736 -23.15 8.70 31.01
C THR A 736 -21.86 8.13 30.42
N ILE A 737 -21.02 8.97 29.78
CA ILE A 737 -19.73 8.53 29.21
C ILE A 737 -18.76 8.00 30.30
N TRP A 738 -18.79 8.59 31.50
CA TRP A 738 -17.91 8.23 32.62
C TRP A 738 -18.64 7.64 33.82
N THR A 739 -19.98 7.64 33.83
CA THR A 739 -20.82 7.02 34.87
C THR A 739 -21.72 5.95 34.21
N PRO A 740 -21.18 4.76 33.88
CA PRO A 740 -21.90 3.71 33.14
C PRO A 740 -23.11 3.13 33.90
N GLN A 741 -23.21 3.37 35.21
CA GLN A 741 -24.37 3.00 36.03
C GLN A 741 -25.67 3.63 35.52
N LEU A 742 -25.60 4.79 34.85
CA LEU A 742 -26.74 5.46 34.21
C LEU A 742 -27.33 4.68 33.02
N ILE A 743 -26.53 3.82 32.39
CA ILE A 743 -27.01 2.91 31.33
C ILE A 743 -27.81 1.77 31.97
N LEU A 744 -27.32 1.23 33.08
CA LEU A 744 -27.95 0.13 33.82
C LEU A 744 -29.25 0.56 34.54
N SER A 745 -29.38 1.84 34.93
CA SER A 745 -30.64 2.39 35.46
C SER A 745 -31.63 2.88 34.39
N GLY A 746 -31.24 2.87 33.10
CA GLY A 746 -32.04 3.41 32.01
C GLY A 746 -32.11 4.94 31.92
N GLU A 747 -31.37 5.67 32.76
CA GLU A 747 -31.31 7.14 32.76
C GLU A 747 -30.44 7.74 31.65
N GLY A 748 -29.68 6.92 30.91
CA GLY A 748 -28.81 7.40 29.85
C GLY A 748 -28.56 6.39 28.73
N THR A 749 -28.38 6.91 27.52
CA THR A 749 -28.07 6.13 26.32
C THR A 749 -26.81 6.65 25.64
N CYS A 750 -26.06 5.74 25.01
CA CYS A 750 -24.85 6.04 24.24
C CYS A 750 -24.98 5.53 22.81
N ALA A 751 -24.27 6.16 21.88
CA ALA A 751 -24.08 5.61 20.54
C ALA A 751 -23.25 4.31 20.57
N PRO A 752 -23.31 3.46 19.52
CA PRO A 752 -22.51 2.23 19.46
C PRO A 752 -21.01 2.51 19.58
N LEU A 753 -20.25 1.55 20.13
CA LEU A 753 -18.80 1.66 20.32
C LEU A 753 -18.04 2.01 19.02
N ALA A 754 -18.50 1.49 17.88
CA ALA A 754 -17.99 1.85 16.55
C ALA A 754 -18.03 3.37 16.28
N THR A 755 -19.01 4.11 16.81
CA THR A 755 -19.08 5.58 16.67
C THR A 755 -17.96 6.26 17.44
N PHE A 756 -17.59 5.77 18.63
CA PHE A 756 -16.44 6.30 19.40
C PHE A 756 -15.12 6.08 18.65
N VAL A 757 -14.93 4.86 18.12
CA VAL A 757 -13.76 4.46 17.32
C VAL A 757 -13.67 5.29 16.03
N ILE A 758 -14.79 5.50 15.31
CA ILE A 758 -14.85 6.38 14.12
C ILE A 758 -14.48 7.83 14.46
N ILE A 759 -14.93 8.39 15.59
CA ILE A 759 -14.55 9.74 16.02
C ILE A 759 -13.04 9.80 16.31
N GLY A 760 -12.49 8.82 17.04
CA GLY A 760 -11.06 8.72 17.34
C GLY A 760 -10.18 8.61 16.08
N HIS A 761 -10.57 7.78 15.11
CA HIS A 761 -9.87 7.70 13.83
C HIS A 761 -10.02 8.97 12.99
N THR A 762 -11.20 9.56 12.92
CA THR A 762 -11.43 10.81 12.16
C THR A 762 -10.52 11.92 12.68
N ALA A 763 -10.45 12.09 14.00
CA ALA A 763 -9.56 13.05 14.65
C ALA A 763 -8.07 12.73 14.44
N THR A 764 -7.68 11.46 14.46
CA THR A 764 -6.27 11.05 14.28
C THR A 764 -5.81 11.22 12.83
N VAL A 765 -6.61 10.80 11.86
CA VAL A 765 -6.28 10.87 10.43
C VAL A 765 -6.25 12.32 9.94
N SER A 766 -7.22 13.16 10.31
CA SER A 766 -7.19 14.58 9.99
C SER A 766 -5.94 15.25 10.57
N THR A 767 -5.59 14.94 11.82
CA THR A 767 -4.40 15.44 12.50
C THR A 767 -3.13 15.11 11.70
N ILE A 768 -2.90 13.83 11.37
CA ILE A 768 -1.74 13.38 10.56
C ILE A 768 -1.70 14.11 9.20
N VAL A 769 -2.85 14.25 8.51
CA VAL A 769 -2.94 14.99 7.25
C VAL A 769 -2.58 16.46 7.42
N THR A 770 -3.00 17.09 8.54
CA THR A 770 -2.63 18.50 8.81
C THR A 770 -1.13 18.67 9.07
N ASP A 771 -0.49 17.78 9.84
CA ASP A 771 0.94 17.92 10.15
C ASP A 771 1.83 17.64 8.94
N LEU A 772 1.50 16.61 8.15
CA LEU A 772 2.22 16.31 6.91
C LEU A 772 2.10 17.48 5.92
N ALA A 773 0.95 18.14 5.85
CA ALA A 773 0.80 19.37 5.06
C ALA A 773 1.64 20.54 5.62
N LEU A 774 1.72 20.70 6.95
CA LEU A 774 2.60 21.69 7.59
C LEU A 774 4.11 21.43 7.35
N VAL A 775 4.52 20.18 7.08
CA VAL A 775 5.88 19.85 6.60
C VAL A 775 6.03 20.15 5.11
N VAL A 776 5.14 19.61 4.28
CA VAL A 776 5.29 19.63 2.81
C VAL A 776 5.20 21.05 2.24
N LEU A 777 4.33 21.91 2.78
CA LEU A 777 4.08 23.24 2.22
C LEU A 777 5.30 24.19 2.35
N PRO A 778 5.99 24.32 3.50
CA PRO A 778 7.26 25.02 3.56
C PRO A 778 8.36 24.32 2.75
N ALA A 779 8.44 22.98 2.73
CA ALA A 779 9.49 22.27 1.99
C ALA A 779 9.48 22.59 0.48
N ILE A 780 8.29 22.62 -0.13
CA ILE A 780 8.10 23.02 -1.55
C ILE A 780 8.48 24.49 -1.78
N MET A 781 8.25 25.37 -0.80
CA MET A 781 8.69 26.77 -0.90
C MET A 781 10.21 26.87 -1.04
N LEU A 782 10.92 26.10 -0.21
CA LEU A 782 12.36 26.16 0.03
C LEU A 782 13.21 25.44 -1.02
N TRP A 783 12.66 24.43 -1.70
CA TRP A 783 13.41 23.55 -2.62
C TRP A 783 14.12 24.32 -3.75
N ASN A 784 13.47 25.36 -4.29
CA ASN A 784 13.96 26.14 -5.43
C ASN A 784 14.54 27.53 -5.06
N THR A 785 14.77 27.84 -3.78
CA THR A 785 15.31 29.15 -3.37
C THR A 785 16.79 29.08 -2.96
N GLN A 786 17.63 29.90 -3.62
CA GLN A 786 19.05 30.12 -3.32
C GLN A 786 19.24 30.87 -1.98
N MET A 787 18.88 30.25 -0.86
CA MET A 787 18.98 30.88 0.46
C MET A 787 20.38 30.74 1.07
N LYS A 788 20.88 31.84 1.68
CA LYS A 788 22.10 31.82 2.52
C LYS A 788 21.97 30.73 3.59
N ARG A 789 23.04 29.94 3.83
CA ARG A 789 23.04 28.69 4.66
C ARG A 789 22.25 28.79 5.99
N GLN A 790 22.32 29.94 6.67
CA GLN A 790 21.61 30.20 7.94
C GLN A 790 20.08 30.10 7.83
N ALA A 791 19.48 30.55 6.72
CA ALA A 791 18.03 30.42 6.49
C ALA A 791 17.64 28.98 6.12
N LYS A 792 18.50 28.27 5.36
CA LYS A 792 18.32 26.84 5.05
C LYS A 792 18.34 25.97 6.32
N LEU A 793 19.10 26.33 7.34
CA LEU A 793 19.11 25.64 8.63
C LEU A 793 17.84 25.90 9.47
N GLN A 794 17.30 27.13 9.45
CA GLN A 794 16.04 27.47 10.14
C GLN A 794 14.83 26.77 9.50
N ALA A 795 14.81 26.76 8.17
CA ALA A 795 13.92 25.95 7.35
C ALA A 795 13.96 24.47 7.74
N PHE A 796 15.16 23.87 7.76
CA PHE A 796 15.34 22.47 8.15
C PHE A 796 14.84 22.19 9.57
N GLY A 797 15.15 23.06 10.54
CA GLY A 797 14.68 22.92 11.93
C GLY A 797 13.15 22.93 12.05
N LEU A 798 12.46 23.87 11.39
CA LEU A 798 10.99 23.93 11.39
C LEU A 798 10.37 22.67 10.77
N LEU A 799 10.93 22.19 9.66
CA LEU A 799 10.50 20.96 8.99
C LEU A 799 10.72 19.71 9.87
N SER A 800 11.84 19.63 10.58
CA SER A 800 12.14 18.52 11.49
C SER A 800 11.14 18.44 12.64
N PHE A 801 10.81 19.55 13.31
CA PHE A 801 9.83 19.51 14.40
C PHE A 801 8.42 19.13 13.94
N ALA A 802 7.96 19.64 12.79
CA ALA A 802 6.66 19.25 12.22
C ALA A 802 6.64 17.77 11.75
N SER A 803 7.79 17.23 11.31
CA SER A 803 7.94 15.81 11.00
C SER A 803 7.85 14.94 12.27
N VAL A 804 8.49 15.35 13.38
CA VAL A 804 8.39 14.64 14.67
C VAL A 804 6.96 14.67 15.21
N ALA A 805 6.25 15.79 15.09
CA ALA A 805 4.81 15.87 15.43
C ALA A 805 3.99 14.85 14.60
N SER A 806 4.24 14.77 13.28
CA SER A 806 3.58 13.80 12.38
C SER A 806 3.84 12.34 12.79
N ILE A 807 5.05 12.01 13.24
CA ILE A 807 5.39 10.65 13.71
C ILE A 807 4.63 10.32 15.01
N ILE A 808 4.57 11.27 15.95
CA ILE A 808 3.90 11.11 17.24
C ILE A 808 2.36 11.05 17.11
N THR A 809 1.79 11.59 16.03
CA THR A 809 0.36 11.41 15.71
C THR A 809 0.09 10.07 15.06
N MET A 810 0.97 9.57 14.17
CA MET A 810 0.86 8.22 13.58
C MET A 810 0.95 7.10 14.63
N VAL A 811 1.79 7.23 15.66
CA VAL A 811 1.93 6.26 16.77
C VAL A 811 0.62 6.01 17.55
N ARG A 812 -0.41 6.86 17.43
CA ARG A 812 -1.69 6.70 18.14
C ARG A 812 -2.61 5.63 17.55
N ILE A 813 -2.49 5.35 16.26
CA ILE A 813 -3.38 4.44 15.52
C ILE A 813 -3.52 3.06 16.21
N PRO A 814 -2.44 2.33 16.57
CA PRO A 814 -2.56 1.04 17.24
C PRO A 814 -3.26 1.09 18.61
N TYR A 815 -3.18 2.22 19.33
CA TYR A 815 -3.87 2.38 20.62
C TYR A 815 -5.37 2.66 20.45
N VAL A 816 -5.76 3.43 19.43
CA VAL A 816 -7.19 3.65 19.12
C VAL A 816 -7.89 2.34 18.75
N ASN A 817 -7.21 1.45 18.02
CA ASN A 817 -7.72 0.11 17.71
C ASN A 817 -7.99 -0.75 18.96
N LYS A 818 -7.37 -0.46 20.12
CA LYS A 818 -7.62 -1.20 21.37
C LYS A 818 -8.91 -0.77 22.07
N PHE A 819 -9.54 0.34 21.68
CA PHE A 819 -10.79 0.79 22.28
C PHE A 819 -11.97 -0.17 22.01
N GLU A 820 -11.90 -1.00 20.96
CA GLU A 820 -12.95 -1.96 20.61
C GLU A 820 -13.19 -3.04 21.68
N GLY A 821 -12.19 -3.36 22.52
CA GLY A 821 -12.31 -4.35 23.58
C GLY A 821 -12.90 -3.83 24.89
N MET A 822 -12.88 -2.51 25.12
CA MET A 822 -13.19 -1.82 26.40
C MET A 822 -12.42 -2.27 27.66
N VAL A 823 -11.63 -3.35 27.62
CA VAL A 823 -10.72 -3.80 28.68
C VAL A 823 -9.49 -2.89 28.77
N ASP A 824 -9.11 -2.52 30.00
CA ASP A 824 -8.01 -1.60 30.32
C ASP A 824 -8.14 -0.24 29.61
N LEU A 825 -9.38 0.23 29.42
CA LEU A 825 -9.64 1.49 28.70
C LEU A 825 -8.87 2.69 29.29
N PRO A 826 -8.75 2.88 30.62
CA PRO A 826 -7.93 3.94 31.23
C PRO A 826 -6.43 3.83 30.91
N PHE A 827 -5.91 2.65 30.57
CA PHE A 827 -4.52 2.42 30.16
C PHE A 827 -4.29 2.78 28.70
N TRP A 828 -5.20 2.36 27.81
CA TRP A 828 -5.07 2.61 26.36
C TRP A 828 -5.31 4.08 25.99
N VAL A 829 -6.30 4.75 26.59
CA VAL A 829 -6.53 6.19 26.33
C VAL A 829 -5.38 7.06 26.86
N ALA A 830 -4.67 6.62 27.90
CA ALA A 830 -3.54 7.34 28.48
C ALA A 830 -2.32 7.40 27.54
N HIS A 831 -2.06 6.35 26.75
CA HIS A 831 -1.07 6.37 25.67
C HIS A 831 -1.45 7.41 24.60
N THR A 832 -2.71 7.42 24.16
CA THR A 832 -3.22 8.39 23.20
C THR A 832 -3.08 9.83 23.71
N LEU A 833 -3.38 10.06 25.00
CA LEU A 833 -3.19 11.35 25.67
C LEU A 833 -1.73 11.78 25.73
N LEU A 834 -0.80 10.88 26.08
CA LEU A 834 0.62 11.19 26.18
C LEU A 834 1.19 11.68 24.83
N CYS A 835 0.93 10.93 23.75
CA CYS A 835 1.32 11.34 22.41
C CYS A 835 0.67 12.67 21.98
N SER A 836 -0.54 12.97 22.43
CA SER A 836 -1.29 14.19 22.11
C SER A 836 -0.77 15.44 22.87
N ASN A 837 -0.37 15.28 24.13
CA ASN A 837 0.30 16.33 24.88
C ASN A 837 1.67 16.68 24.27
N ILE A 838 2.44 15.68 23.82
CA ILE A 838 3.77 15.90 23.23
C ILE A 838 3.67 16.60 21.86
N GLU A 839 2.75 16.18 20.98
CA GLU A 839 2.49 16.87 19.70
C GLU A 839 2.17 18.36 19.92
N THR A 840 1.24 18.66 20.82
CA THR A 840 0.79 20.04 21.06
C THR A 840 1.94 20.92 21.58
N GLY A 841 2.77 20.38 22.48
CA GLY A 841 3.97 21.07 22.98
C GLY A 841 5.03 21.30 21.89
N ILE A 842 5.28 20.31 21.03
CA ILE A 842 6.17 20.46 19.87
C ILE A 842 5.63 21.53 18.91
N GLY A 843 4.31 21.59 18.67
CA GLY A 843 3.68 22.64 17.87
C GLY A 843 3.91 24.05 18.43
N CYS A 844 3.71 24.24 19.74
CA CYS A 844 3.98 25.50 20.44
C CYS A 844 5.44 25.95 20.25
N ILE A 845 6.40 25.04 20.51
CA ILE A 845 7.84 25.29 20.39
C ILE A 845 8.23 25.61 18.95
N ALA A 846 7.88 24.72 18.00
CA ALA A 846 8.25 24.81 16.59
C ALA A 846 7.76 26.12 15.94
N SER A 847 6.51 26.51 16.23
CA SER A 847 5.93 27.77 15.75
C SER A 847 6.73 29.00 16.20
N SER A 848 7.39 28.91 17.35
CA SER A 848 8.01 30.03 18.06
C SER A 848 9.49 30.24 17.72
N VAL A 849 10.18 29.18 17.24
CA VAL A 849 11.59 29.20 16.80
C VAL A 849 11.92 30.38 15.86
N PRO A 850 11.13 30.71 14.81
CA PRO A 850 11.46 31.79 13.88
C PRO A 850 11.66 33.16 14.55
N SER A 851 10.88 33.46 15.60
CA SER A 851 10.97 34.71 16.37
C SER A 851 12.23 34.83 17.21
N LEU A 852 12.86 33.72 17.62
CA LEU A 852 14.00 33.71 18.54
C LEU A 852 15.36 33.98 17.84
N ARG A 853 15.35 33.99 16.49
CA ARG A 853 16.52 34.08 15.59
C ARG A 853 17.60 35.10 15.97
N HIS A 854 17.24 36.25 16.53
CA HIS A 854 18.21 37.33 16.79
C HIS A 854 19.09 37.12 18.03
N TYR A 855 18.65 36.34 19.03
CA TYR A 855 19.40 36.22 20.29
C TYR A 855 20.61 35.28 20.16
N PHE A 856 20.42 34.15 19.47
CA PHE A 856 21.47 33.15 19.19
C PHE A 856 22.65 33.66 18.34
N ARG A 857 22.61 34.91 17.83
CA ARG A 857 23.66 35.48 16.97
C ARG A 857 24.62 36.44 17.71
N ARG A 858 24.55 36.54 19.05
CA ARG A 858 25.33 37.52 19.83
C ARG A 858 26.35 36.92 20.81
N THR A 859 26.52 35.60 20.84
CA THR A 859 27.35 34.87 21.83
C THR A 859 28.56 34.15 21.23
N GLY A 860 29.03 34.54 20.02
CA GLY A 860 30.02 33.76 19.29
C GLY A 860 31.01 34.54 18.44
N ASN A 861 31.33 35.79 18.77
CA ASN A 861 32.26 36.59 17.95
C ASN A 861 33.04 37.70 18.71
N GLU A 862 33.48 37.44 19.95
CA GLU A 862 34.35 38.33 20.73
C GLU A 862 35.55 37.55 21.32
N SER A 863 36.49 37.10 20.47
CA SER A 863 37.76 36.49 20.90
C SER A 863 38.85 36.50 19.82
N GLY A 864 39.79 37.45 19.89
CA GLY A 864 41.05 37.50 19.12
C GLY A 864 40.99 37.99 17.66
N SER A 865 42.08 38.46 17.03
CA SER A 865 43.38 38.95 17.56
C SER A 865 44.24 39.68 16.50
N SER A 866 44.64 40.93 16.79
CA SER A 866 45.91 41.61 16.41
C SER A 866 46.61 41.44 15.01
N GLY A 867 46.31 42.35 14.06
CA GLY A 867 47.26 43.04 13.12
C GLY A 867 48.17 42.25 12.15
N PRO A 868 49.14 42.92 11.45
CA PRO A 868 49.27 44.36 11.19
C PRO A 868 49.73 44.80 9.75
N SER A 869 49.59 46.11 9.46
CA SER A 869 50.41 46.95 8.52
C SER A 869 50.27 46.84 6.98
N GLY A 870 50.42 48.00 6.29
CA GLY A 870 50.63 48.08 4.82
C GLY A 870 50.16 49.36 4.09
N GLY A 871 51.03 50.38 3.94
CA GLY A 871 50.96 51.38 2.84
C GLY A 871 50.13 52.68 3.00
N ARG A 872 50.70 53.79 2.50
CA ARG A 872 50.16 55.18 2.33
C ARG A 872 51.00 55.88 1.23
N PRO A 873 50.69 57.10 0.72
CA PRO A 873 49.54 58.00 0.95
C PRO A 873 48.72 58.13 -0.37
N SER A 874 48.37 59.24 -1.06
CA SER A 874 48.46 60.71 -0.88
C SER A 874 47.59 61.47 -1.92
N ALA A 875 46.90 62.54 -1.47
CA ALA A 875 46.31 63.65 -2.27
C ALA A 875 45.21 63.31 -3.31
N LEU A 876 44.34 64.23 -3.75
CA LEU A 876 44.13 65.65 -3.39
C LEU A 876 42.62 65.90 -3.22
N GLY A 877 42.19 66.84 -2.36
CA GLY A 877 40.78 66.98 -1.98
C GLY A 877 40.19 68.38 -2.09
N ILE A 878 38.86 68.46 -2.03
CA ILE A 878 38.09 69.69 -1.75
C ILE A 878 37.13 69.39 -0.60
N GLN A 879 36.96 70.34 0.32
CA GLN A 879 36.09 70.22 1.49
C GLN A 879 34.70 70.78 1.19
N THR A 880 33.65 70.12 1.72
CA THR A 880 32.56 70.84 2.38
C THR A 880 32.07 69.98 3.55
N ILE A 881 31.88 70.59 4.73
CA ILE A 881 31.60 69.88 5.99
C ILE A 881 30.32 70.43 6.61
N SER A 882 29.40 69.51 6.96
CA SER A 882 28.31 69.64 7.95
C SER A 882 27.20 70.68 7.64
N GLN A 883 26.02 70.67 8.29
CA GLN A 883 25.47 69.72 9.28
C GLN A 883 23.93 69.71 9.22
N GLN A 884 23.31 68.56 9.54
CA GLN A 884 21.93 68.37 10.08
C GLN A 884 20.77 69.26 9.52
N ARG A 885 19.64 68.70 9.09
CA ARG A 885 18.70 68.01 10.01
C ARG A 885 17.58 67.32 9.23
N VAL A 886 17.55 65.98 9.22
CA VAL A 886 16.38 65.18 8.82
C VAL A 886 15.93 64.35 10.04
N ARG A 887 14.63 64.29 10.30
CA ARG A 887 14.03 63.51 11.40
C ARG A 887 13.64 62.11 10.95
N ASP A 888 13.58 61.18 11.89
CA ASP A 888 13.40 59.75 11.64
C ASP A 888 12.09 59.40 10.94
N ILE A 889 12.22 58.79 9.77
CA ILE A 889 11.22 57.84 9.24
C ILE A 889 11.74 56.44 9.56
N LYS A 890 10.91 55.62 10.22
CA LYS A 890 11.29 54.27 10.64
C LYS A 890 11.72 53.44 9.42
N ARG A 891 12.92 52.86 9.47
CA ARG A 891 13.27 51.70 8.64
C ARG A 891 12.26 50.58 8.92
N VAL A 892 11.55 50.15 7.90
CA VAL A 892 10.93 48.82 7.84
C VAL A 892 12.06 47.85 7.48
N ASP A 893 12.17 46.72 8.20
CA ASP A 893 13.26 45.76 7.98
C ASP A 893 13.15 45.13 6.57
N GLU A 894 14.25 45.21 5.82
CA GLU A 894 14.37 44.89 4.38
C GLU A 894 14.39 43.37 4.09
N TRP A 895 13.47 42.62 4.71
CA TRP A 895 13.47 41.14 4.72
C TRP A 895 12.08 40.47 4.66
N GLU A 896 10.96 41.22 4.66
CA GLU A 896 9.61 40.63 4.58
C GLU A 896 9.09 40.39 3.15
N VAL A 897 9.84 40.85 2.14
CA VAL A 897 9.63 40.51 0.72
C VAL A 897 10.91 39.89 0.17
N LEU A 898 10.82 38.68 -0.38
CA LEU A 898 11.87 38.13 -1.22
C LEU A 898 11.82 38.85 -2.57
N GLN A 899 12.86 39.61 -2.91
CA GLN A 899 13.04 40.11 -4.27
C GLN A 899 13.25 38.93 -5.22
N ASP A 900 12.48 38.88 -6.30
CA ASP A 900 12.65 37.89 -7.36
C ASP A 900 13.90 38.22 -8.20
N GLY A 901 14.74 37.22 -8.45
CA GLY A 901 15.95 37.38 -9.28
C GLY A 901 15.61 37.43 -10.76
N ALA A 902 15.18 38.59 -11.26
CA ALA A 902 14.72 38.77 -12.63
C ALA A 902 15.00 40.19 -13.22
N SER A 903 16.09 40.85 -12.82
CA SER A 903 16.52 42.14 -13.41
C SER A 903 18.01 42.42 -13.17
N ASP A 904 18.89 41.82 -13.98
CA ASP A 904 20.34 42.15 -14.05
C ASP A 904 20.85 42.05 -15.51
N GLN A 905 20.11 42.68 -16.42
CA GLN A 905 20.60 43.11 -17.73
C GLN A 905 20.08 44.54 -18.01
N GLU A 906 20.90 45.32 -18.71
CA GLU A 906 20.66 46.71 -19.11
C GLU A 906 20.49 47.76 -18.00
N LEU A 907 21.62 48.34 -17.56
CA LEU A 907 21.72 49.79 -17.31
C LEU A 907 23.18 50.25 -17.28
N ALA A 908 23.70 50.59 -18.47
CA ALA A 908 24.94 51.34 -18.68
C ALA A 908 24.61 52.58 -19.55
N PRO A 909 25.33 53.70 -19.41
CA PRO A 909 24.76 55.02 -19.66
C PRO A 909 24.72 55.46 -21.13
N SER A 910 23.76 56.33 -21.43
CA SER A 910 23.60 57.03 -22.71
C SER A 910 24.77 57.97 -23.01
N VAL A 911 25.28 57.90 -24.24
CA VAL A 911 26.18 58.90 -24.85
C VAL A 911 25.58 59.36 -26.18
N GLN A 912 25.85 60.61 -26.57
CA GLN A 912 25.14 61.32 -27.65
C GLN A 912 25.56 60.88 -29.06
N HIS A 913 24.71 61.23 -30.04
CA HIS A 913 24.99 61.09 -31.47
C HIS A 913 26.31 61.75 -31.90
N SER A 914 27.06 61.06 -32.75
CA SER A 914 27.87 61.69 -33.80
C SER A 914 27.75 60.86 -35.09
N VAL A 915 27.71 61.56 -36.23
CA VAL A 915 27.61 60.95 -37.57
C VAL A 915 29.01 60.54 -38.03
N TYR A 916 29.14 59.33 -38.58
CA TYR A 916 30.05 59.06 -39.71
C TYR A 916 29.52 57.94 -40.60
N GLU A 917 29.87 58.03 -41.87
CA GLU A 917 29.37 57.27 -43.01
C GLU A 917 30.51 56.38 -43.55
N VAL A 918 30.28 55.07 -43.70
CA VAL A 918 31.22 54.10 -44.29
C VAL A 918 30.45 53.02 -45.03
N ASP A 919 30.90 52.67 -46.24
CA ASP A 919 30.21 51.79 -47.19
C ASP A 919 30.09 50.31 -46.78
N ILE A 920 29.10 49.65 -47.41
CA ILE A 920 28.90 48.19 -47.36
C ILE A 920 29.41 47.57 -48.66
N GLU A 921 30.52 46.83 -48.62
CA GLU A 921 30.91 45.93 -49.72
C GLU A 921 30.75 44.46 -49.32
N MET A 922 29.60 43.85 -49.62
CA MET A 922 29.37 42.41 -49.47
C MET A 922 29.84 41.64 -50.70
N LYS A 923 31.00 40.97 -50.61
CA LYS A 923 31.41 39.98 -51.62
C LYS A 923 30.81 38.61 -51.33
N TYR A 924 29.75 38.28 -52.07
CA TYR A 924 29.31 36.90 -52.30
C TYR A 924 30.45 36.07 -52.93
N ARG A 925 30.46 34.76 -52.67
CA ARG A 925 31.14 33.80 -53.54
C ARG A 925 30.37 32.49 -53.63
N GLU A 926 30.07 32.08 -54.85
CA GLU A 926 29.26 30.91 -55.17
C GLU A 926 30.09 29.62 -55.19
N GLN A 927 29.43 28.47 -55.02
CA GLN A 927 29.93 27.17 -55.47
C GLN A 927 29.73 27.08 -57.00
N PRO A 928 30.58 26.37 -57.79
CA PRO A 928 30.43 24.90 -57.85
C PRO A 928 31.68 24.07 -58.23
N ARG A 929 31.83 22.90 -57.62
CA ARG A 929 31.90 21.57 -58.29
C ARG A 929 31.93 20.43 -57.28
#